data_AF-A0A1F6PLL9-F1
#
_entry.id   AF-A0A1F6PLL9-F1
#
_cell.length_a   1.000
_cell.length_b   1.000
_cell.length_c   1.000
_cell.angle_alpha   90.00
_cell.angle_beta   90.00
_cell.angle_gamma   90.00
#
_symmetry.space_group_name_H-M   'P 1'
#
loop_
_entity.id
_entity.type
_entity.pdbx_description
1 polymer ?
#
loop_
_entity_poly.entity_id
_entity_poly.type
_entity_poly.pdbx_seq_one_letter_code
_entity_poly.pdbx_strand_id
1 'polypeptide(L)'
;MIKKLSVAFIWHMHQPVYTNTLTGEYLMPWVRLHAIKDYLDMLLILEEFPNIKQTFNLVPSLIDQLYDYGHNNAHDSHSRLTVTDVAKLSSEDKEFILKHFFDANYANMISPYEPYRKLYEKRYQNDQVTVDNFSDQEYSDILAWFNLAWFDPYWRTKVPELDNLYNKGCDYTLEDRKLIIELQRRIIKDIVPKYKEFLQKGQIEISTSPYYHPIIPLVVDSGCAKRSSHDIQLPASSFEYADDVKVQIKSGINKFKEIFGVAPNGIWPSEHCVSPETLELLSDLGVKWIISDEGNLAKTLGKEFVRDFYGNLQDPYDLCQAYQANINDKKIFTLFRNSVFADLIGFEYGDQDSEIAANDLYERIKTIQAKLQATPEENHIVTIAMDGENSWESYKEDGGLFLRNLYKLLSEDETLDITTVSNFLERANKPKTLNTIHSGSWINRNFNLWIGDPTKNIAWDYLHQTREDLVNFIKENKYSKEVINKAWKEIYIAEGSDWFWWYGEPNDSGHDDMFDLLFRVHLKNVYKILDEPVPDYLDTPLALFAGTPSRCPDGIVRPFINGMIDSDDEWAKAGYIELPQGPMYQSDRLLRRIFFGYDSDNIYFRFDINQDRILNLTNEIYVYFYILDRFGLLSPMRIRNKGNAIFPTQRYTYAYELEIPVCQGKVFSPVLSEAMEGSLWKIKSLHGVGYNYKSVLELSVPFADLDLPKGHEVHFIVVTSKTQILQEIIPQNKLLSVVRPDCI
;
A
#
# COMPACT_ATOMS: atom_id res chain seq x y z
N MET A 1 5.12 -2.05 -48.08
CA MET A 1 5.06 -0.91 -47.14
C MET A 1 5.20 -1.47 -45.74
N ILE A 2 5.96 -0.83 -44.86
CA ILE A 2 6.08 -1.25 -43.46
C ILE A 2 4.74 -0.94 -42.77
N LYS A 3 4.15 -1.93 -42.09
CA LYS A 3 2.94 -1.74 -41.29
C LYS A 3 3.25 -0.80 -40.13
N LYS A 4 2.44 0.24 -39.95
CA LYS A 4 2.62 1.16 -38.83
C LYS A 4 2.26 0.48 -37.50
N LEU A 5 3.03 0.75 -36.45
CA LEU A 5 2.71 0.31 -35.10
C LEU A 5 2.14 1.48 -34.30
N SER A 6 0.96 1.30 -33.73
CA SER A 6 0.40 2.29 -32.82
C SER A 6 1.03 2.13 -31.45
N VAL A 7 1.33 3.23 -30.76
CA VAL A 7 1.75 3.22 -29.36
C VAL A 7 0.82 4.15 -28.59
N ALA A 8 0.22 3.65 -27.51
CA ALA A 8 -0.62 4.45 -26.63
C ALA A 8 -0.02 4.51 -25.24
N PHE A 9 0.29 5.73 -24.80
CA PHE A 9 0.63 6.02 -23.40
C PHE A 9 -0.65 6.37 -22.64
N ILE A 10 -0.80 5.76 -21.47
CA ILE A 10 -1.87 6.06 -20.52
C ILE A 10 -1.24 6.30 -19.15
N TRP A 11 -1.22 7.56 -18.74
CA TRP A 11 -0.73 7.97 -17.43
C TRP A 11 -1.88 8.06 -16.45
N HIS A 12 -1.82 7.29 -15.37
CA HIS A 12 -2.82 7.29 -14.31
C HIS A 12 -2.38 8.21 -13.17
N MET A 13 -3.12 9.31 -12.98
CA MET A 13 -2.87 10.26 -11.91
C MET A 13 -3.88 10.02 -10.79
N HIS A 14 -3.39 9.55 -9.65
CA HIS A 14 -4.20 9.23 -8.49
C HIS A 14 -3.52 9.68 -7.21
N GLN A 15 -4.34 10.02 -6.21
CA GLN A 15 -3.91 10.13 -4.82
C GLN A 15 -5.07 9.74 -3.91
N PRO A 16 -4.80 9.06 -2.79
CA PRO A 16 -5.75 8.83 -1.71
C PRO A 16 -6.42 10.13 -1.23
N VAL A 17 -7.58 9.98 -0.58
CA VAL A 17 -8.23 11.12 0.09
C VAL A 17 -7.55 11.38 1.42
N TYR A 18 -6.65 12.37 1.47
CA TYR A 18 -5.87 12.66 2.68
C TYR A 18 -6.60 13.55 3.70
N THR A 19 -7.87 13.86 3.45
CA THR A 19 -8.67 14.80 4.25
C THR A 19 -9.50 14.09 5.31
N ASN A 20 -9.51 14.64 6.51
CA ASN A 20 -10.66 14.46 7.39
C ASN A 20 -11.79 15.42 6.95
N THR A 21 -12.85 14.87 6.37
CA THR A 21 -13.95 15.64 5.78
C THR A 21 -14.74 16.49 6.78
N LEU A 22 -14.71 16.17 8.07
CA LEU A 22 -15.38 16.96 9.11
C LEU A 22 -14.54 18.15 9.58
N THR A 23 -13.22 17.99 9.70
CA THR A 23 -12.34 19.09 10.12
C THR A 23 -11.83 19.93 8.95
N GLY A 24 -11.83 19.36 7.74
CA GLY A 24 -11.22 19.95 6.55
C GLY A 24 -9.69 19.90 6.54
N GLU A 25 -9.08 19.18 7.49
CA GLU A 25 -7.63 19.08 7.61
C GLU A 25 -7.07 18.00 6.69
N TYR A 26 -6.06 18.36 5.90
CA TYR A 26 -5.27 17.42 5.11
C TYR A 26 -4.10 16.93 5.96
N LEU A 27 -3.94 15.62 6.09
CA LEU A 27 -2.89 15.07 6.95
C LEU A 27 -1.55 14.88 6.22
N MET A 28 -1.59 14.65 4.91
CA MET A 28 -0.42 14.36 4.09
C MET A 28 -0.25 15.35 2.93
N PRO A 29 1.00 15.62 2.49
CA PRO A 29 1.29 16.66 1.50
C PRO A 29 1.22 16.16 0.05
N TRP A 30 1.06 14.86 -0.18
CA TRP A 30 1.37 14.21 -1.45
C TRP A 30 0.57 14.74 -2.63
N VAL A 31 -0.73 15.04 -2.47
CA VAL A 31 -1.51 15.73 -3.53
C VAL A 31 -0.87 17.04 -3.94
N ARG A 32 -0.47 17.89 -2.98
CA ARG A 32 0.11 19.21 -3.28
C ARG A 32 1.50 19.07 -3.91
N LEU A 33 2.31 18.13 -3.43
CA LEU A 33 3.69 17.94 -3.88
C LEU A 33 3.75 17.31 -5.28
N HIS A 34 2.99 16.24 -5.54
CA HIS A 34 2.92 15.66 -6.88
C HIS A 34 2.25 16.61 -7.88
N ALA A 35 1.31 17.47 -7.44
CA ALA A 35 0.65 18.41 -8.35
C ALA A 35 1.55 19.47 -8.97
N ILE A 36 2.63 19.85 -8.29
CA ILE A 36 3.61 20.82 -8.83
C ILE A 36 4.74 20.13 -9.60
N LYS A 37 4.68 18.81 -9.71
CA LYS A 37 5.80 17.97 -10.08
C LYS A 37 5.51 17.00 -11.23
N ASP A 38 4.34 16.37 -11.23
CA ASP A 38 4.05 15.23 -12.13
C ASP A 38 2.82 15.45 -13.02
N TYR A 39 1.94 16.39 -12.68
CA TYR A 39 0.63 16.49 -13.34
C TYR A 39 0.62 17.46 -14.53
N LEU A 40 1.33 18.59 -14.45
CA LEU A 40 1.21 19.66 -15.45
C LEU A 40 2.41 19.73 -16.40
N ASP A 41 3.61 19.69 -15.86
CA ASP A 41 4.89 19.57 -16.55
C ASP A 41 4.89 18.44 -17.59
N MET A 42 4.47 17.22 -17.24
CA MET A 42 4.33 16.08 -18.17
C MET A 42 3.41 16.40 -19.35
N LEU A 43 2.31 17.11 -19.10
CA LEU A 43 1.42 17.58 -20.16
C LEU A 43 2.10 18.66 -21.01
N LEU A 44 2.81 19.61 -20.41
CA LEU A 44 3.46 20.72 -21.10
C LEU A 44 4.65 20.28 -21.97
N ILE A 45 5.32 19.16 -21.65
CA ILE A 45 6.34 18.57 -22.53
C ILE A 45 5.76 18.29 -23.93
N LEU A 46 4.46 17.99 -24.04
CA LEU A 46 3.81 17.73 -25.32
C LEU A 46 3.77 18.96 -26.25
N GLU A 47 3.96 20.18 -25.75
CA GLU A 47 4.09 21.37 -26.61
C GLU A 47 5.31 21.28 -27.54
N GLU A 48 6.36 20.57 -27.10
CA GLU A 48 7.57 20.33 -27.88
C GLU A 48 7.36 19.26 -28.97
N PHE A 49 6.35 18.39 -28.82
CA PHE A 49 6.12 17.22 -29.68
C PHE A 49 4.66 17.12 -30.17
N PRO A 50 4.22 17.98 -31.11
CA PRO A 50 2.81 18.09 -31.53
C PRO A 50 2.22 16.83 -32.18
N ASN A 51 3.07 15.92 -32.68
CA ASN A 51 2.64 14.65 -33.28
C ASN A 51 2.37 13.56 -32.24
N ILE A 52 2.80 13.75 -30.99
CA ILE A 52 2.56 12.78 -29.92
C ILE A 52 1.21 13.07 -29.29
N LYS A 53 0.36 12.04 -29.32
CA LYS A 53 -0.91 12.04 -28.60
C LYS A 53 -0.89 11.00 -27.48
N GLN A 54 -1.54 11.34 -26.37
CA GLN A 54 -1.53 10.50 -25.18
C GLN A 54 -2.90 10.50 -24.49
N THR A 55 -3.11 9.52 -23.61
CA THR A 55 -4.29 9.48 -22.76
C THR A 55 -3.86 9.76 -21.32
N PHE A 56 -4.55 10.65 -20.64
CA PHE A 56 -4.38 10.86 -19.21
C PHE A 56 -5.62 10.36 -18.49
N ASN A 57 -5.42 9.53 -17.48
CA ASN A 57 -6.45 9.17 -16.54
C ASN A 57 -6.30 10.05 -15.30
N LEU A 58 -7.38 10.72 -14.90
CA LEU A 58 -7.41 11.54 -13.70
C LEU A 58 -8.52 10.99 -12.79
N VAL A 59 -8.19 10.67 -11.54
CA VAL A 59 -9.19 10.19 -10.57
C VAL A 59 -10.04 11.36 -10.06
N PRO A 60 -11.38 11.24 -9.97
CA PRO A 60 -12.24 12.34 -9.52
C PRO A 60 -11.90 12.89 -8.12
N SER A 61 -11.56 12.03 -7.16
CA SER A 61 -11.12 12.44 -5.82
C SER A 61 -9.84 13.27 -5.82
N LEU A 62 -8.89 12.98 -6.73
CA LEU A 62 -7.69 13.81 -6.91
C LEU A 62 -8.08 15.23 -7.36
N ILE A 63 -8.98 15.35 -8.35
CA ILE A 63 -9.43 16.66 -8.86
C ILE A 63 -10.08 17.52 -7.77
N ASP A 64 -10.87 16.91 -6.87
CA ASP A 64 -11.45 17.63 -5.74
C ASP A 64 -10.35 18.20 -4.82
N GLN A 65 -9.34 17.40 -4.50
CA GLN A 65 -8.24 17.85 -3.65
C GLN A 65 -7.37 18.93 -4.32
N LEU A 66 -7.09 18.82 -5.62
CA LEU A 66 -6.41 19.87 -6.38
C LEU A 66 -7.20 21.18 -6.35
N TYR A 67 -8.53 21.09 -6.49
CA TYR A 67 -9.39 22.26 -6.39
C TYR A 67 -9.30 22.92 -5.01
N ASP A 68 -9.28 22.14 -3.94
CA ASP A 68 -9.19 22.65 -2.58
C ASP A 68 -7.85 23.36 -2.31
N TYR A 69 -6.72 22.79 -2.75
CA TYR A 69 -5.41 23.45 -2.65
C TYR A 69 -5.32 24.72 -3.49
N GLY A 70 -5.81 24.67 -4.73
CA GLY A 70 -5.78 25.81 -5.64
C GLY A 70 -6.71 26.93 -5.19
N HIS A 71 -7.99 26.63 -4.93
CA HIS A 71 -9.04 27.64 -4.81
C HIS A 71 -9.52 27.90 -3.39
N ASN A 72 -9.47 26.91 -2.50
CA ASN A 72 -10.01 27.02 -1.14
C ASN A 72 -8.94 27.28 -0.07
N ASN A 73 -7.70 27.55 -0.49
CA ASN A 73 -6.55 27.78 0.40
C ASN A 73 -6.32 26.62 1.39
N ALA A 74 -6.62 25.38 0.97
CA ALA A 74 -6.35 24.23 1.80
C ALA A 74 -4.87 24.14 2.20
N HIS A 75 -4.64 23.55 3.36
CA HIS A 75 -3.33 23.29 3.93
C HIS A 75 -3.29 21.85 4.45
N ASP A 76 -2.25 21.14 4.06
CA ASP A 76 -1.74 19.97 4.76
C ASP A 76 -0.86 20.34 5.95
N SER A 77 -0.55 19.35 6.77
CA SER A 77 0.40 19.46 7.90
C SER A 77 1.71 20.15 7.50
N HIS A 78 2.30 19.83 6.34
CA HIS A 78 3.57 20.42 5.93
C HIS A 78 3.40 21.88 5.52
N SER A 79 2.47 22.20 4.63
CA SER A 79 2.29 23.59 4.19
C SER A 79 1.83 24.51 5.32
N ARG A 80 1.05 24.01 6.30
CA ARG A 80 0.69 24.75 7.52
C ARG A 80 1.93 25.11 8.33
N LEU A 81 2.83 24.16 8.58
CA LEU A 81 4.07 24.40 9.30
C LEU A 81 5.02 25.32 8.52
N THR A 82 5.10 25.15 7.19
CA THR A 82 5.89 26.00 6.32
C THR A 82 5.49 27.48 6.41
N VAL A 83 4.21 27.80 6.60
CA VAL A 83 3.75 29.20 6.75
C VAL A 83 3.61 29.65 8.21
N THR A 84 4.05 28.84 9.17
CA THR A 84 4.06 29.18 10.60
C THR A 84 5.36 29.89 10.98
N ASP A 85 5.27 30.95 11.79
CA ASP A 85 6.45 31.62 12.33
C ASP A 85 7.26 30.64 13.19
N VAL A 86 8.58 30.55 12.96
CA VAL A 86 9.45 29.61 13.68
C VAL A 86 9.44 29.85 15.18
N ALA A 87 9.24 31.10 15.61
CA ALA A 87 9.11 31.47 17.02
C ALA A 87 7.84 30.93 17.69
N LYS A 88 6.88 30.42 16.90
CA LYS A 88 5.61 29.83 17.38
C LYS A 88 5.57 28.31 17.25
N LEU A 89 6.61 27.68 16.71
CA LEU A 89 6.66 26.22 16.60
C LEU A 89 6.80 25.60 17.99
N SER A 90 5.92 24.64 18.27
CA SER A 90 6.02 23.80 19.47
C SER A 90 7.17 22.80 19.35
N SER A 91 7.51 22.12 20.44
CA SER A 91 8.49 21.04 20.40
C SER A 91 8.02 19.89 19.51
N GLU A 92 6.72 19.58 19.56
CA GLU A 92 6.08 18.56 18.72
C GLU A 92 6.13 18.94 17.22
N ASP A 93 5.91 20.22 16.89
CA ASP A 93 6.06 20.70 15.50
C ASP A 93 7.51 20.55 15.03
N LYS A 94 8.48 20.87 15.88
CA LYS A 94 9.91 20.75 15.58
C LYS A 94 10.31 19.28 15.37
N GLU A 95 9.81 18.36 16.19
CA GLU A 95 10.00 16.91 16.00
C GLU A 95 9.39 16.43 14.68
N PHE A 96 8.16 16.85 14.38
CA PHE A 96 7.52 16.55 13.10
C PHE A 96 8.36 17.02 11.91
N ILE A 97 8.89 18.26 11.98
CA ILE A 97 9.75 18.82 10.93
C ILE A 97 10.99 17.96 10.74
N LEU A 98 11.70 17.64 11.82
CA LEU A 98 12.92 16.82 11.74
C LEU A 98 12.66 15.37 11.32
N LYS A 99 11.43 14.89 11.41
CA LYS A 99 11.04 13.54 10.97
C LYS A 99 10.61 13.51 9.50
N HIS A 100 9.85 14.50 9.02
CA HIS A 100 9.13 14.41 7.74
C HIS A 100 9.57 15.41 6.67
N PHE A 101 10.26 16.50 7.01
CA PHE A 101 10.72 17.48 6.03
C PHE A 101 12.00 17.06 5.28
N PHE A 102 12.35 15.77 5.35
CA PHE A 102 13.40 15.14 4.57
C PHE A 102 12.87 13.96 3.73
N ASP A 103 11.55 13.77 3.67
CA ASP A 103 10.87 12.74 2.87
C ASP A 103 10.95 13.13 1.38
N ALA A 104 12.14 12.96 0.78
CA ALA A 104 12.48 13.24 -0.61
C ALA A 104 13.67 12.37 -1.06
N ASN A 105 13.81 12.11 -2.37
CA ASN A 105 14.90 11.29 -2.86
C ASN A 105 16.27 11.94 -2.57
N TYR A 106 17.12 11.25 -1.82
CA TYR A 106 18.40 11.81 -1.40
C TYR A 106 19.30 12.17 -2.60
N ALA A 107 19.40 11.30 -3.61
CA ALA A 107 20.32 11.47 -4.72
C ALA A 107 19.94 12.64 -5.65
N ASN A 108 18.64 12.78 -5.97
CA ASN A 108 18.16 13.72 -6.98
C ASN A 108 17.51 14.99 -6.39
N MET A 109 16.97 14.94 -5.17
CA MET A 109 16.20 16.06 -4.60
C MET A 109 16.90 16.73 -3.42
N ILE A 110 17.75 16.01 -2.67
CA ILE A 110 18.45 16.56 -1.49
C ILE A 110 19.91 16.88 -1.81
N SER A 111 20.68 15.88 -2.24
CA SER A 111 22.13 15.95 -2.48
C SER A 111 22.56 17.07 -3.44
N PRO A 112 21.82 17.36 -4.54
CA PRO A 112 22.22 18.42 -5.47
C PRO A 112 22.21 19.83 -4.87
N TYR A 113 21.46 20.05 -3.78
CA TYR A 113 21.34 21.35 -3.12
C TYR A 113 22.17 21.39 -1.85
N GLU A 114 23.37 21.98 -1.95
CA GLU A 114 24.37 22.05 -0.87
C GLU A 114 23.81 22.46 0.51
N PRO A 115 22.98 23.52 0.63
CA PRO A 115 22.43 23.92 1.92
C PRO A 115 21.44 22.90 2.49
N TYR A 116 20.62 22.27 1.63
CA TYR A 116 19.66 21.26 2.06
C TYR A 116 20.36 19.96 2.49
N ARG A 117 21.36 19.51 1.71
CA ARG A 117 22.20 18.36 2.04
C ARG A 117 22.88 18.52 3.40
N LYS A 118 23.41 19.71 3.73
CA LYS A 118 23.99 19.97 5.06
C LYS A 118 22.99 19.81 6.20
N LEU A 119 21.75 20.27 6.01
CA LEU A 119 20.68 20.13 7.01
C LEU A 119 20.30 18.65 7.20
N TYR A 120 20.19 17.91 6.08
CA TYR A 120 19.96 16.46 6.10
C TYR A 120 21.09 15.72 6.82
N GLU A 121 22.35 15.99 6.46
CA GLU A 121 23.53 15.39 7.09
C GLU A 121 23.54 15.68 8.60
N LYS A 122 23.26 16.92 9.00
CA LYS A 122 23.17 17.29 10.41
C LYS A 122 22.10 16.48 11.17
N ARG A 123 20.95 16.20 10.54
CA ARG A 123 19.86 15.41 11.12
C ARG A 123 20.19 13.92 11.25
N TYR A 124 20.86 13.33 10.26
CA TYR A 124 21.02 11.87 10.14
C TYR A 124 22.43 11.35 10.50
N GLN A 125 23.43 12.21 10.66
CA GLN A 125 24.79 11.77 11.06
C GLN A 125 24.94 11.48 12.57
N ASN A 126 23.95 11.82 13.40
CA ASN A 126 23.98 11.60 14.85
C ASN A 126 22.64 11.04 15.33
N ASP A 127 22.66 9.89 16.02
CA ASP A 127 21.44 9.24 16.53
C ASP A 127 20.80 9.96 17.74
N GLN A 128 21.51 10.93 18.35
CA GLN A 128 21.04 11.69 19.52
C GLN A 128 20.64 13.14 19.21
N VAL A 129 20.25 13.42 17.96
CA VAL A 129 19.78 14.75 17.56
C VAL A 129 18.42 15.04 18.21
N THR A 130 18.37 16.14 18.94
CA THR A 130 17.18 16.70 19.58
C THR A 130 16.74 17.98 18.89
N VAL A 131 15.53 18.46 19.19
CA VAL A 131 14.99 19.69 18.60
C VAL A 131 15.85 20.94 18.89
N ASP A 132 16.62 20.93 19.98
CA ASP A 132 17.48 22.05 20.40
C ASP A 132 18.82 22.12 19.63
N ASN A 133 19.14 21.09 18.84
CA ASN A 133 20.37 21.08 18.03
C ASN A 133 20.25 21.96 16.77
N PHE A 134 19.04 22.39 16.41
CA PHE A 134 18.78 23.27 15.28
C PHE A 134 18.35 24.66 15.75
N SER A 135 18.95 25.68 15.15
CA SER A 135 18.53 27.07 15.34
C SER A 135 17.19 27.34 14.64
N ASP A 136 16.48 28.38 15.06
CA ASP A 136 15.23 28.78 14.41
C ASP A 136 15.42 29.13 12.92
N GLN A 137 16.61 29.62 12.54
CA GLN A 137 16.93 29.85 11.12
C GLN A 137 17.08 28.54 10.35
N GLU A 138 17.73 27.53 10.93
CA GLU A 138 17.83 26.20 10.31
C GLU A 138 16.46 25.54 10.16
N TYR A 139 15.55 25.69 11.13
CA TYR A 139 14.15 25.25 10.95
C TYR A 139 13.46 25.99 9.80
N SER A 140 13.64 27.31 9.69
CA SER A 140 13.10 28.08 8.57
C SER A 140 13.64 27.58 7.23
N ASP A 141 14.93 27.24 7.17
CA ASP A 141 15.58 26.74 5.98
C ASP A 141 15.14 25.32 5.61
N ILE A 142 14.94 24.42 6.59
CA ILE A 142 14.36 23.08 6.37
C ILE A 142 12.95 23.20 5.78
N LEU A 143 12.10 24.04 6.38
CA LEU A 143 10.72 24.27 5.94
C LEU A 143 10.65 24.79 4.49
N ALA A 144 11.60 25.63 4.09
CA ALA A 144 11.71 26.15 2.72
C ALA A 144 12.24 25.09 1.76
N TRP A 145 13.36 24.44 2.10
CA TRP A 145 14.05 23.52 1.20
C TRP A 145 13.25 22.27 0.87
N PHE A 146 12.54 21.70 1.84
CA PHE A 146 11.63 20.59 1.56
C PHE A 146 10.67 20.96 0.41
N ASN A 147 9.98 22.10 0.52
CA ASN A 147 9.01 22.51 -0.48
C ASN A 147 9.65 22.93 -1.82
N LEU A 148 10.85 23.51 -1.80
CA LEU A 148 11.60 23.83 -3.01
C LEU A 148 12.04 22.55 -3.72
N ALA A 149 12.55 21.55 -3.01
CA ALA A 149 13.04 20.31 -3.60
C ALA A 149 11.97 19.52 -4.38
N TRP A 150 10.69 19.76 -4.08
CA TRP A 150 9.53 19.12 -4.73
C TRP A 150 9.01 19.84 -5.98
N PHE A 151 9.49 21.03 -6.34
CA PHE A 151 9.14 21.60 -7.65
C PHE A 151 9.86 20.85 -8.77
N ASP A 152 9.13 20.48 -9.82
CA ASP A 152 9.77 19.98 -11.04
C ASP A 152 10.76 21.05 -11.59
N PRO A 153 11.98 20.66 -12.02
CA PRO A 153 13.00 21.57 -12.53
C PRO A 153 12.55 22.47 -13.69
N TYR A 154 11.56 22.05 -14.49
CA TYR A 154 10.90 22.84 -15.54
C TYR A 154 10.48 24.21 -15.02
N TRP A 155 9.88 24.27 -13.83
CA TRP A 155 9.34 25.51 -13.27
C TRP A 155 10.40 26.55 -12.96
N ARG A 156 11.63 26.12 -12.64
CA ARG A 156 12.76 27.04 -12.39
C ARG A 156 13.05 27.92 -13.59
N THR A 157 12.89 27.38 -14.80
CA THR A 157 13.13 28.12 -16.05
C THR A 157 11.97 29.04 -16.44
N LYS A 158 10.78 28.83 -15.86
CA LYS A 158 9.53 29.54 -16.22
C LYS A 158 9.09 30.57 -15.19
N VAL A 159 9.50 30.41 -13.94
CA VAL A 159 9.06 31.22 -12.80
C VAL A 159 10.28 31.93 -12.18
N PRO A 160 10.57 33.19 -12.55
CA PRO A 160 11.74 33.92 -12.05
C PRO A 160 11.79 34.05 -10.52
N GLU A 161 10.64 34.19 -9.86
CA GLU A 161 10.55 34.23 -8.40
C GLU A 161 11.04 32.92 -7.76
N LEU A 162 10.77 31.78 -8.40
CA LEU A 162 11.23 30.48 -7.95
C LEU A 162 12.76 30.36 -8.10
N ASP A 163 13.32 30.76 -9.24
CA ASP A 163 14.78 30.73 -9.45
C ASP A 163 15.52 31.60 -8.43
N ASN A 164 14.98 32.79 -8.11
CA ASN A 164 15.52 33.65 -7.05
C ASN A 164 15.52 32.97 -5.68
N LEU A 165 14.48 32.18 -5.35
CA LEU A 165 14.41 31.43 -4.10
C LEU A 165 15.50 30.35 -4.05
N TYR A 166 15.71 29.56 -5.12
CA TYR A 166 16.82 28.59 -5.16
C TYR A 166 18.19 29.26 -5.03
N ASN A 167 18.40 30.38 -5.71
CA ASN A 167 19.67 31.12 -5.67
C ASN A 167 19.96 31.74 -4.30
N LYS A 168 18.91 32.01 -3.50
CA LYS A 168 19.06 32.51 -2.13
C LYS A 168 19.74 31.49 -1.22
N GLY A 169 19.40 30.21 -1.35
CA GLY A 169 20.13 29.09 -0.74
C GLY A 169 19.92 28.88 0.77
N CYS A 170 19.91 29.93 1.58
CA CYS A 170 19.67 29.88 3.03
C CYS A 170 19.05 31.20 3.52
N ASP A 171 18.89 31.35 4.84
CA ASP A 171 18.35 32.55 5.47
C ASP A 171 16.91 32.86 5.00
N TYR A 172 16.10 31.83 4.78
CA TYR A 172 14.71 31.98 4.33
C TYR A 172 13.86 32.62 5.43
N THR A 173 13.09 33.63 5.03
CA THR A 173 12.16 34.35 5.89
C THR A 173 10.77 33.71 5.85
N LEU A 174 9.88 34.12 6.75
CA LEU A 174 8.47 33.71 6.70
C LEU A 174 7.79 34.12 5.38
N GLU A 175 8.13 35.29 4.83
CA GLU A 175 7.55 35.75 3.57
C GLU A 175 8.06 34.94 2.37
N ASP A 176 9.32 34.49 2.38
CA ASP A 176 9.83 33.56 1.37
C ASP A 176 9.07 32.23 1.41
N ARG A 177 8.86 31.67 2.62
CA ARG A 177 8.12 30.41 2.80
C ARG A 177 6.66 30.53 2.38
N LYS A 178 6.00 31.66 2.64
CA LYS A 178 4.65 31.93 2.13
C LYS A 178 4.64 32.03 0.61
N LEU A 179 5.62 32.71 0.02
CA LEU A 179 5.76 32.82 -1.43
C LEU A 179 5.94 31.44 -2.08
N ILE A 180 6.75 30.56 -1.49
CA ILE A 180 6.91 29.17 -1.96
C ILE A 180 5.55 28.48 -2.06
N ILE A 181 4.74 28.49 -1.00
CA ILE A 181 3.41 27.87 -1.00
C ILE A 181 2.46 28.56 -1.99
N GLU A 182 2.56 29.88 -2.15
CA GLU A 182 1.76 30.62 -3.14
C GLU A 182 2.09 30.20 -4.58
N LEU A 183 3.39 30.04 -4.90
CA LEU A 183 3.83 29.57 -6.22
C LEU A 183 3.31 28.16 -6.51
N GLN A 184 3.34 27.26 -5.51
CA GLN A 184 2.74 25.92 -5.65
C GLN A 184 1.24 26.02 -5.98
N ARG A 185 0.49 26.86 -5.27
CA ARG A 185 -0.95 27.07 -5.53
C ARG A 185 -1.21 27.63 -6.94
N ARG A 186 -0.33 28.48 -7.47
CA ARG A 186 -0.46 29.01 -8.83
C ARG A 186 -0.35 27.89 -9.86
N ILE A 187 0.66 27.01 -9.73
CA ILE A 187 0.84 25.86 -10.61
C ILE A 187 -0.38 24.92 -10.53
N ILE A 188 -0.85 24.60 -9.32
CA ILE A 188 -2.01 23.71 -9.11
C ILE A 188 -3.27 24.24 -9.81
N LYS A 189 -3.52 25.56 -9.76
CA LYS A 189 -4.67 26.19 -10.44
C LYS A 189 -4.64 26.02 -11.95
N ASP A 190 -3.45 25.92 -12.54
CA ASP A 190 -3.27 25.87 -13.99
C ASP A 190 -3.45 24.45 -14.56
N ILE A 191 -3.43 23.40 -13.72
CA ILE A 191 -3.58 22.00 -14.13
C ILE A 191 -4.85 21.81 -14.99
N VAL A 192 -6.02 21.91 -14.37
CA VAL A 192 -7.30 21.62 -15.05
C VAL A 192 -7.54 22.49 -16.29
N PRO A 193 -7.28 23.82 -16.26
CA PRO A 193 -7.35 24.66 -17.46
C PRO A 193 -6.46 24.18 -18.60
N LYS A 194 -5.21 23.77 -18.31
CA LYS A 194 -4.27 23.30 -19.33
C LYS A 194 -4.68 21.95 -19.91
N TYR A 195 -5.11 20.99 -19.09
CA TYR A 195 -5.69 19.74 -19.60
C TYR A 195 -6.87 20.00 -20.55
N LYS A 196 -7.73 20.96 -20.23
CA LYS A 196 -8.85 21.35 -21.10
C LYS A 196 -8.38 21.95 -22.43
N GLU A 197 -7.33 22.76 -22.41
CA GLU A 197 -6.71 23.32 -23.61
C GLU A 197 -6.18 22.22 -24.55
N PHE A 198 -5.41 21.26 -24.02
CA PHE A 198 -4.84 20.16 -24.81
C PHE A 198 -5.90 19.19 -25.33
N LEU A 199 -6.95 18.96 -24.53
CA LEU A 199 -8.09 18.15 -24.95
C LEU A 199 -8.82 18.80 -26.14
N GLN A 200 -9.03 20.13 -26.10
CA GLN A 200 -9.63 20.87 -27.22
C GLN A 200 -8.77 20.87 -28.48
N LYS A 201 -7.43 20.87 -28.33
CA LYS A 201 -6.50 20.69 -29.46
C LYS A 201 -6.52 19.27 -30.04
N GLY A 202 -7.12 18.30 -29.35
CA GLY A 202 -7.14 16.89 -29.74
C GLY A 202 -5.77 16.20 -29.63
N GLN A 203 -4.85 16.78 -28.86
CA GLN A 203 -3.53 16.20 -28.60
C GLN A 203 -3.60 15.17 -27.46
N ILE A 204 -4.51 15.33 -26.52
CA ILE A 204 -4.74 14.34 -25.46
C ILE A 204 -6.17 13.81 -25.48
N GLU A 205 -6.34 12.63 -24.87
CA GLU A 205 -7.62 12.09 -24.44
C GLU A 205 -7.67 12.05 -22.92
N ILE A 206 -8.85 12.26 -22.34
CA ILE A 206 -9.07 12.12 -20.90
C ILE A 206 -9.95 10.89 -20.63
N SER A 207 -9.48 10.05 -19.71
CA SER A 207 -10.25 8.97 -19.09
C SER A 207 -10.45 9.25 -17.61
N THR A 208 -11.36 8.50 -16.96
CA THR A 208 -11.64 8.64 -15.53
C THR A 208 -11.60 7.28 -14.82
N SER A 209 -11.90 7.27 -13.53
CA SER A 209 -11.95 6.08 -12.68
C SER A 209 -13.22 6.12 -11.82
N PRO A 210 -13.59 5.03 -11.12
CA PRO A 210 -14.51 5.15 -10.00
C PRO A 210 -14.09 6.28 -9.05
N TYR A 211 -15.05 7.02 -8.50
CA TYR A 211 -14.79 8.33 -7.87
C TYR A 211 -13.69 8.33 -6.81
N TYR A 212 -13.70 7.34 -5.92
CA TYR A 212 -12.75 7.19 -4.82
C TYR A 212 -11.84 5.97 -5.00
N HIS A 213 -11.67 5.53 -6.24
CA HIS A 213 -10.73 4.46 -6.60
C HIS A 213 -10.95 3.09 -5.89
N PRO A 214 -12.18 2.57 -5.68
CA PRO A 214 -12.39 1.22 -5.16
C PRO A 214 -11.92 0.11 -6.11
N ILE A 215 -11.52 -1.04 -5.54
CA ILE A 215 -11.33 -2.28 -6.29
C ILE A 215 -12.71 -2.82 -6.73
N ILE A 216 -13.13 -2.45 -7.94
CA ILE A 216 -14.48 -2.72 -8.46
C ILE A 216 -14.93 -4.18 -8.25
N PRO A 217 -14.13 -5.21 -8.61
CA PRO A 217 -14.55 -6.60 -8.40
C PRO A 217 -14.91 -6.91 -6.95
N LEU A 218 -14.13 -6.42 -5.98
CA LEU A 218 -14.33 -6.71 -4.55
C LEU A 218 -15.53 -5.98 -3.95
N VAL A 219 -15.85 -4.78 -4.46
CA VAL A 219 -17.07 -4.04 -4.05
C VAL A 219 -18.31 -4.67 -4.64
N VAL A 220 -18.24 -5.18 -5.89
CA VAL A 220 -19.36 -5.89 -6.53
C VAL A 220 -19.66 -7.21 -5.82
N ASP A 221 -18.62 -8.03 -5.61
CA ASP A 221 -18.69 -9.31 -4.91
C ASP A 221 -17.28 -9.74 -4.44
N SER A 222 -16.99 -9.53 -3.16
CA SER A 222 -15.72 -9.95 -2.53
C SER A 222 -15.41 -11.45 -2.66
N GLY A 223 -16.43 -12.29 -2.85
CA GLY A 223 -16.31 -13.72 -3.14
C GLY A 223 -15.53 -14.01 -4.43
N CYS A 224 -15.48 -13.05 -5.36
CA CYS A 224 -14.77 -13.21 -6.63
C CYS A 224 -13.27 -13.49 -6.46
N ALA A 225 -12.66 -13.13 -5.32
CA ALA A 225 -11.25 -13.36 -5.05
C ALA A 225 -10.86 -14.85 -5.03
N LYS A 226 -11.81 -15.73 -4.72
CA LYS A 226 -11.61 -17.18 -4.80
C LYS A 226 -11.36 -17.69 -6.23
N ARG A 227 -11.76 -16.93 -7.27
CA ARG A 227 -11.48 -17.31 -8.67
C ARG A 227 -10.00 -17.22 -9.00
N SER A 228 -9.29 -16.25 -8.41
CA SER A 228 -7.84 -16.07 -8.61
C SER A 228 -6.98 -16.71 -7.53
N SER A 229 -7.53 -16.97 -6.34
CA SER A 229 -6.80 -17.56 -5.21
C SER A 229 -7.71 -18.49 -4.42
N HIS A 230 -7.62 -19.79 -4.70
CA HIS A 230 -8.60 -20.78 -4.20
C HIS A 230 -8.65 -20.88 -2.66
N ASP A 231 -7.49 -20.82 -2.01
CA ASP A 231 -7.34 -21.00 -0.56
C ASP A 231 -7.35 -19.67 0.23
N ILE A 232 -7.76 -18.56 -0.41
CA ILE A 232 -7.79 -17.25 0.23
C ILE A 232 -8.81 -17.22 1.38
N GLN A 233 -8.39 -16.66 2.51
CA GLN A 233 -9.29 -16.41 3.64
C GLN A 233 -10.06 -15.12 3.37
N LEU A 234 -11.38 -15.21 3.22
CA LEU A 234 -12.21 -14.02 3.01
C LEU A 234 -12.58 -13.36 4.35
N PRO A 235 -13.00 -12.09 4.32
CA PRO A 235 -13.67 -11.44 5.45
C PRO A 235 -14.84 -12.28 5.94
N ALA A 236 -15.22 -12.07 7.19
CA ALA A 236 -16.37 -12.76 7.74
C ALA A 236 -17.66 -12.40 6.98
N SER A 237 -17.82 -11.11 6.71
CA SER A 237 -18.98 -10.56 6.02
C SER A 237 -18.80 -10.63 4.51
N SER A 238 -19.85 -11.00 3.78
CA SER A 238 -19.82 -10.92 2.31
C SER A 238 -20.07 -9.48 1.89
N PHE A 239 -19.10 -8.87 1.22
CA PHE A 239 -19.23 -7.53 0.65
C PHE A 239 -19.75 -7.61 -0.78
N GLU A 240 -21.01 -7.20 -0.99
CA GLU A 240 -21.77 -7.39 -2.24
C GLU A 240 -22.61 -6.14 -2.58
N TYR A 241 -21.94 -5.05 -2.96
CA TYR A 241 -22.55 -3.72 -3.10
C TYR A 241 -22.31 -3.08 -4.48
N ALA A 242 -22.73 -3.79 -5.53
CA ALA A 242 -22.60 -3.31 -6.91
C ALA A 242 -23.24 -1.93 -7.19
N ASP A 243 -24.26 -1.52 -6.42
CA ASP A 243 -24.88 -0.20 -6.57
C ASP A 243 -23.96 0.95 -6.13
N ASP A 244 -23.07 0.72 -5.16
CA ASP A 244 -22.10 1.71 -4.69
C ASP A 244 -21.12 2.03 -5.84
N VAL A 245 -20.62 0.99 -6.51
CA VAL A 245 -19.81 1.12 -7.74
C VAL A 245 -20.55 1.91 -8.83
N LYS A 246 -21.85 1.64 -9.07
CA LYS A 246 -22.63 2.39 -10.07
C LYS A 246 -22.69 3.87 -9.74
N VAL A 247 -22.88 4.23 -8.47
CA VAL A 247 -22.88 5.62 -8.02
C VAL A 247 -21.51 6.25 -8.23
N GLN A 248 -20.43 5.58 -7.83
CA GLN A 248 -19.07 6.07 -7.99
C GLN A 248 -18.70 6.32 -9.46
N ILE A 249 -18.98 5.36 -10.35
CA ILE A 249 -18.69 5.49 -11.78
C ILE A 249 -19.51 6.61 -12.43
N LYS A 250 -20.83 6.66 -12.19
CA LYS A 250 -21.69 7.69 -12.76
C LYS A 250 -21.27 9.08 -12.28
N SER A 251 -20.95 9.21 -11.00
CA SER A 251 -20.49 10.47 -10.42
C SER A 251 -19.17 10.92 -11.03
N GLY A 252 -18.22 10.00 -11.24
CA GLY A 252 -16.94 10.28 -11.90
C GLY A 252 -17.14 10.78 -13.34
N ILE A 253 -17.92 10.05 -14.15
CA ILE A 253 -18.25 10.44 -15.53
C ILE A 253 -18.92 11.83 -15.56
N ASN A 254 -19.88 12.08 -14.67
CA ASN A 254 -20.60 13.35 -14.63
C ASN A 254 -19.68 14.52 -14.23
N LYS A 255 -18.81 14.33 -13.23
CA LYS A 255 -17.82 15.32 -12.80
C LYS A 255 -16.90 15.71 -13.95
N PHE A 256 -16.41 14.73 -14.70
CA PHE A 256 -15.53 14.99 -15.85
C PHE A 256 -16.26 15.70 -16.99
N LYS A 257 -17.52 15.32 -17.25
CA LYS A 257 -18.37 16.02 -18.22
C LYS A 257 -18.59 17.49 -17.82
N GLU A 258 -18.77 17.79 -16.53
CA GLU A 258 -18.91 19.15 -16.02
C GLU A 258 -17.63 19.97 -16.21
N ILE A 259 -16.48 19.41 -15.85
CA ILE A 259 -15.18 20.11 -15.87
C ILE A 259 -14.66 20.31 -17.31
N PHE A 260 -14.59 19.22 -18.08
CA PHE A 260 -13.96 19.19 -19.39
C PHE A 260 -14.95 19.43 -20.54
N GLY A 261 -16.27 19.34 -20.27
CA GLY A 261 -17.32 19.52 -21.28
C GLY A 261 -17.62 18.26 -22.11
N VAL A 262 -16.85 17.19 -21.92
CA VAL A 262 -17.02 15.90 -22.61
C VAL A 262 -17.03 14.78 -21.59
N ALA A 263 -17.89 13.79 -21.81
CA ALA A 263 -17.89 12.58 -20.98
C ALA A 263 -16.72 11.68 -21.42
N PRO A 264 -15.93 11.13 -20.49
CA PRO A 264 -14.83 10.22 -20.83
C PRO A 264 -15.38 8.93 -21.44
N ASN A 265 -14.73 8.45 -22.50
CA ASN A 265 -15.06 7.17 -23.14
C ASN A 265 -14.46 5.97 -22.38
N GLY A 266 -13.31 6.19 -21.74
CA GLY A 266 -12.55 5.18 -21.02
C GLY A 266 -12.68 5.26 -19.52
N ILE A 267 -12.65 4.10 -18.89
CA ILE A 267 -12.41 3.98 -17.45
C ILE A 267 -11.12 3.20 -17.21
N TRP A 268 -10.30 3.70 -16.29
CA TRP A 268 -9.25 2.92 -15.64
C TRP A 268 -9.87 2.17 -14.46
N PRO A 269 -10.01 0.84 -14.53
CA PRO A 269 -10.37 0.05 -13.35
C PRO A 269 -9.21 0.18 -12.36
N SER A 270 -9.49 0.56 -11.12
CA SER A 270 -8.47 0.70 -10.07
C SER A 270 -7.55 -0.51 -10.03
N GLU A 271 -6.24 -0.27 -10.10
CA GLU A 271 -5.21 -1.33 -10.06
C GLU A 271 -5.33 -2.34 -11.21
N HIS A 272 -5.95 -1.94 -12.32
CA HIS A 272 -6.38 -2.80 -13.43
C HIS A 272 -7.18 -4.03 -12.96
N CYS A 273 -7.90 -3.91 -11.84
CA CYS A 273 -8.73 -4.98 -11.31
C CYS A 273 -9.97 -5.18 -12.18
N VAL A 274 -10.06 -6.36 -12.78
CA VAL A 274 -11.17 -6.73 -13.66
C VAL A 274 -11.78 -8.07 -13.25
N SER A 275 -13.04 -8.26 -13.63
CA SER A 275 -13.79 -9.51 -13.54
C SER A 275 -14.91 -9.50 -14.59
N PRO A 276 -15.52 -10.65 -14.95
CA PRO A 276 -16.65 -10.66 -15.88
C PRO A 276 -17.78 -9.70 -15.46
N GLU A 277 -18.11 -9.66 -14.17
CA GLU A 277 -19.16 -8.81 -13.60
C GLU A 277 -18.78 -7.33 -13.68
N THR A 278 -17.50 -7.00 -13.48
CA THR A 278 -16.98 -5.63 -13.68
C THR A 278 -17.17 -5.16 -15.12
N LEU A 279 -16.86 -6.00 -16.10
CA LEU A 279 -16.98 -5.64 -17.53
C LEU A 279 -18.45 -5.49 -17.95
N GLU A 280 -19.33 -6.37 -17.47
CA GLU A 280 -20.77 -6.28 -17.67
C GLU A 280 -21.31 -4.95 -17.11
N LEU A 281 -20.96 -4.63 -15.86
CA LEU A 281 -21.37 -3.40 -15.18
C LEU A 281 -20.89 -2.14 -15.92
N LEU A 282 -19.62 -2.10 -16.34
CA LEU A 282 -19.05 -0.94 -17.04
C LEU A 282 -19.71 -0.72 -18.40
N SER A 283 -19.99 -1.80 -19.14
CA SER A 283 -20.70 -1.73 -20.43
C SER A 283 -22.12 -1.18 -20.26
N ASP A 284 -22.85 -1.60 -19.22
CA ASP A 284 -24.18 -1.08 -18.89
C ASP A 284 -24.20 0.41 -18.54
N LEU A 285 -23.11 0.89 -17.96
CA LEU A 285 -22.91 2.31 -17.65
C LEU A 285 -22.47 3.13 -18.87
N GLY A 286 -22.30 2.50 -20.03
CA GLY A 286 -21.98 3.15 -21.30
C GLY A 286 -20.49 3.37 -21.55
N VAL A 287 -19.62 2.80 -20.71
CA VAL A 287 -18.15 2.85 -20.86
C VAL A 287 -17.76 2.15 -22.15
N LYS A 288 -16.87 2.78 -22.93
CA LYS A 288 -16.47 2.26 -24.25
C LYS A 288 -15.27 1.36 -24.17
N TRP A 289 -14.28 1.73 -23.35
CA TRP A 289 -13.04 0.98 -23.24
C TRP A 289 -12.48 0.97 -21.81
N ILE A 290 -11.69 -0.06 -21.51
CA ILE A 290 -10.88 -0.20 -20.31
C ILE A 290 -9.48 -0.70 -20.66
N ILE A 291 -8.56 -0.60 -19.70
CA ILE A 291 -7.24 -1.22 -19.74
C ILE A 291 -7.12 -2.24 -18.61
N SER A 292 -6.44 -3.34 -18.89
CA SER A 292 -6.07 -4.36 -17.91
C SER A 292 -4.61 -4.80 -18.15
N ASP A 293 -4.07 -5.68 -17.30
CA ASP A 293 -2.70 -6.18 -17.40
C ASP A 293 -2.52 -7.39 -18.33
N GLU A 294 -1.34 -7.51 -18.95
CA GLU A 294 -0.97 -8.67 -19.79
C GLU A 294 -1.12 -10.01 -19.06
N GLY A 295 -0.91 -10.05 -17.74
CA GLY A 295 -1.10 -11.23 -16.91
C GLY A 295 -2.56 -11.70 -16.87
N ASN A 296 -3.52 -10.77 -16.83
CA ASN A 296 -4.95 -11.10 -16.92
C ASN A 296 -5.29 -11.63 -18.31
N LEU A 297 -4.72 -11.06 -19.38
CA LEU A 297 -4.90 -11.59 -20.75
C LEU A 297 -4.30 -12.99 -20.90
N ALA A 298 -3.10 -13.22 -20.37
CA ALA A 298 -2.42 -14.51 -20.37
C ALA A 298 -3.30 -15.60 -19.76
N LYS A 299 -3.84 -15.35 -18.56
CA LYS A 299 -4.78 -16.28 -17.89
C LYS A 299 -6.08 -16.45 -18.67
N THR A 300 -6.62 -15.38 -19.25
CA THR A 300 -7.85 -15.42 -20.06
C THR A 300 -7.69 -16.31 -21.30
N LEU A 301 -6.54 -16.22 -21.98
CA LEU A 301 -6.24 -16.99 -23.18
C LEU A 301 -5.67 -18.39 -22.90
N GLY A 302 -5.39 -18.73 -21.63
CA GLY A 302 -4.75 -19.98 -21.27
C GLY A 302 -3.32 -20.12 -21.83
N LYS A 303 -2.59 -19.01 -21.94
CA LYS A 303 -1.23 -18.95 -22.50
C LYS A 303 -0.33 -18.09 -21.64
N GLU A 304 0.99 -18.25 -21.76
CA GLU A 304 1.96 -17.35 -21.11
C GLU A 304 2.68 -16.51 -22.18
N PHE A 305 2.94 -15.24 -21.86
CA PHE A 305 3.71 -14.34 -22.72
C PHE A 305 5.20 -14.54 -22.45
N VAL A 306 5.83 -15.39 -23.27
CA VAL A 306 7.25 -15.73 -23.12
C VAL A 306 8.12 -14.58 -23.64
N ARG A 307 9.12 -14.21 -22.84
CA ARG A 307 10.13 -13.20 -23.18
C ARG A 307 11.49 -13.86 -23.37
N ASP A 308 12.33 -13.29 -24.22
CA ASP A 308 13.72 -13.71 -24.38
C ASP A 308 14.62 -13.18 -23.25
N PHE A 309 15.92 -13.52 -23.28
CA PHE A 309 16.89 -13.10 -22.27
C PHE A 309 17.03 -11.58 -22.15
N TYR A 310 16.69 -10.83 -23.20
CA TYR A 310 16.73 -9.38 -23.20
C TYR A 310 15.39 -8.77 -22.77
N GLY A 311 14.38 -9.59 -22.42
CA GLY A 311 13.06 -9.14 -21.98
C GLY A 311 12.07 -8.85 -23.13
N ASN A 312 12.43 -9.12 -24.38
CA ASN A 312 11.54 -8.90 -25.53
C ASN A 312 10.54 -10.05 -25.67
N LEU A 313 9.27 -9.73 -25.96
CA LEU A 313 8.24 -10.73 -26.24
C LEU A 313 8.62 -11.57 -27.45
N GLN A 314 8.64 -12.90 -27.31
CA GLN A 314 8.90 -13.80 -28.44
C GLN A 314 7.81 -13.69 -29.51
N ASP A 315 6.55 -13.64 -29.07
CA ASP A 315 5.38 -13.42 -29.92
C ASP A 315 4.49 -12.30 -29.33
N PRO A 316 4.59 -11.06 -29.87
CA PRO A 316 3.78 -9.93 -29.41
C PRO A 316 2.35 -9.93 -29.98
N TYR A 317 1.98 -10.85 -30.88
CA TYR A 317 0.79 -10.74 -31.70
C TYR A 317 -0.51 -10.62 -30.90
N ASP A 318 -0.69 -11.37 -29.82
CA ASP A 318 -1.92 -11.30 -29.02
C ASP A 318 -1.92 -10.15 -28.01
N LEU A 319 -0.76 -9.72 -27.51
CA LEU A 319 -0.72 -8.58 -26.59
C LEU A 319 -1.00 -7.27 -27.34
N CYS A 320 -0.53 -7.17 -28.59
CA CYS A 320 -0.60 -5.94 -29.37
C CYS A 320 -1.91 -5.80 -30.19
N GLN A 321 -3.05 -6.10 -29.57
CA GLN A 321 -4.39 -6.14 -30.22
C GLN A 321 -5.42 -5.38 -29.40
N ALA A 322 -6.45 -4.90 -30.10
CA ALA A 322 -7.71 -4.54 -29.46
C ALA A 322 -8.57 -5.79 -29.26
N TYR A 323 -9.08 -5.96 -28.04
CA TYR A 323 -10.08 -6.96 -27.72
C TYR A 323 -11.45 -6.32 -27.53
N GLN A 324 -12.49 -7.07 -27.92
CA GLN A 324 -13.87 -6.82 -27.58
C GLN A 324 -14.29 -7.93 -26.61
N ALA A 325 -14.34 -7.63 -25.33
CA ALA A 325 -14.92 -8.54 -24.36
C ALA A 325 -16.45 -8.51 -24.50
N ASN A 326 -17.06 -9.70 -24.60
CA ASN A 326 -18.48 -9.93 -24.72
C ASN A 326 -18.96 -10.82 -23.56
N ILE A 327 -19.42 -10.18 -22.48
CA ILE A 327 -19.92 -10.85 -21.28
C ILE A 327 -21.44 -10.67 -21.25
N ASN A 328 -22.22 -11.74 -21.29
CA ASN A 328 -23.69 -11.67 -21.25
C ASN A 328 -24.30 -10.68 -22.27
N ASP A 329 -23.82 -10.73 -23.53
CA ASP A 329 -24.17 -9.81 -24.63
C ASP A 329 -23.78 -8.32 -24.41
N LYS A 330 -23.05 -8.02 -23.34
CA LYS A 330 -22.46 -6.71 -23.07
C LYS A 330 -21.06 -6.63 -23.63
N LYS A 331 -20.84 -5.60 -24.45
CA LYS A 331 -19.60 -5.42 -25.20
C LYS A 331 -18.84 -4.22 -24.67
N ILE A 332 -17.57 -4.43 -24.36
CA ILE A 332 -16.63 -3.38 -23.97
C ILE A 332 -15.27 -3.62 -24.63
N PHE A 333 -14.60 -2.57 -25.09
CA PHE A 333 -13.25 -2.69 -25.60
C PHE A 333 -12.28 -2.87 -24.45
N THR A 334 -11.30 -3.74 -24.61
CA THR A 334 -10.28 -3.99 -23.59
C THR A 334 -8.92 -4.02 -24.27
N LEU A 335 -8.03 -3.15 -23.81
CA LEU A 335 -6.61 -3.21 -24.14
C LEU A 335 -5.85 -3.79 -22.96
N PHE A 336 -4.68 -4.36 -23.25
CA PHE A 336 -3.82 -4.94 -22.23
C PHE A 336 -2.44 -4.30 -22.29
N ARG A 337 -1.98 -3.79 -21.14
CA ARG A 337 -0.68 -3.11 -21.06
C ARG A 337 0.46 -4.10 -21.21
N ASN A 338 1.57 -3.64 -21.78
CA ASN A 338 2.85 -4.34 -21.69
C ASN A 338 3.48 -4.04 -20.33
N SER A 339 3.35 -4.96 -19.38
CA SER A 339 3.74 -4.71 -17.99
C SER A 339 5.23 -4.41 -17.88
N VAL A 340 6.08 -5.10 -18.63
CA VAL A 340 7.54 -4.84 -18.61
C VAL A 340 7.88 -3.42 -19.05
N PHE A 341 7.16 -2.82 -20.00
CA PHE A 341 7.45 -1.44 -20.39
C PHE A 341 7.04 -0.46 -19.29
N ALA A 342 5.91 -0.71 -18.64
CA ALA A 342 5.49 0.05 -17.47
C ALA A 342 6.48 -0.09 -16.32
N ASP A 343 6.93 -1.31 -16.01
CA ASP A 343 7.86 -1.60 -14.91
C ASP A 343 9.25 -1.02 -15.16
N LEU A 344 9.73 -1.02 -16.42
CA LEU A 344 11.01 -0.43 -16.79
C LEU A 344 11.03 1.09 -16.54
N ILE A 345 9.97 1.79 -16.95
CA ILE A 345 9.80 3.23 -16.65
C ILE A 345 9.58 3.42 -15.14
N GLY A 346 8.77 2.54 -14.55
CA GLY A 346 8.39 2.53 -13.15
C GLY A 346 9.56 2.53 -12.19
N PHE A 347 10.49 1.60 -12.41
CA PHE A 347 11.39 1.12 -11.36
C PHE A 347 12.85 0.90 -11.80
N GLU A 348 13.15 0.82 -13.10
CA GLU A 348 14.47 0.37 -13.56
C GLU A 348 15.28 1.46 -14.28
N TYR A 349 14.62 2.32 -15.04
CA TYR A 349 15.28 3.34 -15.85
C TYR A 349 15.69 4.58 -15.07
N GLY A 350 15.12 4.83 -13.89
CA GLY A 350 15.44 6.01 -13.08
C GLY A 350 16.92 6.11 -12.71
N ASP A 351 17.53 4.97 -12.39
CA ASP A 351 18.96 4.88 -12.02
C ASP A 351 19.92 4.91 -13.24
N GLN A 352 19.39 4.97 -14.46
CA GLN A 352 20.17 4.91 -15.70
C GLN A 352 20.35 6.29 -16.35
N ASP A 353 21.24 6.36 -17.34
CA ASP A 353 21.32 7.54 -18.18
C ASP A 353 20.05 7.68 -19.03
N SER A 354 19.47 8.88 -19.04
CA SER A 354 18.17 9.15 -19.65
C SER A 354 18.15 8.92 -21.17
N GLU A 355 19.28 9.13 -21.87
CA GLU A 355 19.37 8.86 -23.31
C GLU A 355 19.47 7.35 -23.58
N ILE A 356 20.23 6.62 -22.76
CA ILE A 356 20.34 5.16 -22.87
C ILE A 356 18.98 4.50 -22.61
N ALA A 357 18.30 4.88 -21.53
CA ALA A 357 16.98 4.36 -21.18
C ALA A 357 15.93 4.62 -22.28
N ALA A 358 15.91 5.85 -22.83
CA ALA A 358 14.98 6.20 -23.92
C ALA A 358 15.24 5.38 -25.19
N ASN A 359 16.51 5.19 -25.56
CA ASN A 359 16.88 4.37 -26.71
C ASN A 359 16.52 2.88 -26.49
N ASP A 360 16.74 2.33 -25.30
CA ASP A 360 16.37 0.94 -24.99
C ASP A 360 14.86 0.71 -25.16
N LEU A 361 14.02 1.59 -24.61
CA LEU A 361 12.56 1.48 -24.77
C LEU A 361 12.13 1.62 -26.23
N TYR A 362 12.71 2.57 -26.96
CA TYR A 362 12.46 2.74 -28.39
C TYR A 362 12.82 1.48 -29.19
N GLU A 363 14.01 0.91 -29.00
CA GLU A 363 14.45 -0.30 -29.70
C GLU A 363 13.59 -1.53 -29.36
N ARG A 364 13.07 -1.62 -28.12
CA ARG A 364 12.09 -2.65 -27.74
C ARG A 364 10.77 -2.49 -28.49
N ILE A 365 10.28 -1.26 -28.64
CA ILE A 365 9.08 -0.97 -29.46
C ILE A 365 9.33 -1.37 -30.93
N LYS A 366 10.50 -1.04 -31.48
CA LYS A 366 10.89 -1.42 -32.85
C LYS A 366 11.00 -2.94 -33.03
N THR A 367 11.50 -3.64 -32.02
CA THR A 367 11.55 -5.11 -32.00
C THR A 367 10.15 -5.72 -32.05
N ILE A 368 9.19 -5.16 -31.31
CA ILE A 368 7.78 -5.56 -31.41
C ILE A 368 7.25 -5.30 -32.82
N GLN A 369 7.46 -4.11 -33.38
CA GLN A 369 7.00 -3.77 -34.73
C GLN A 369 7.55 -4.73 -35.78
N ALA A 370 8.84 -5.06 -35.73
CA ALA A 370 9.49 -5.97 -36.66
C ALA A 370 8.84 -7.35 -36.65
N LYS A 371 8.54 -7.89 -35.46
CA LYS A 371 7.85 -9.19 -35.30
C LYS A 371 6.42 -9.15 -35.84
N LEU A 372 5.73 -8.03 -35.68
CA LEU A 372 4.35 -7.86 -36.14
C LEU A 372 4.20 -7.71 -37.67
N GLN A 373 5.27 -7.36 -38.39
CA GLN A 373 5.22 -7.21 -39.86
C GLN A 373 4.73 -8.48 -40.59
N ALA A 374 5.05 -9.66 -40.04
CA ALA A 374 4.69 -10.95 -40.63
C ALA A 374 3.27 -11.44 -40.29
N THR A 375 2.52 -10.69 -39.47
CA THR A 375 1.20 -11.10 -38.99
C THR A 375 0.09 -10.67 -39.96
N PRO A 376 -1.11 -11.30 -39.91
CA PRO A 376 -2.18 -11.02 -40.87
C PRO A 376 -2.89 -9.67 -40.63
N GLU A 377 -2.89 -9.17 -39.39
CA GLU A 377 -3.58 -7.92 -39.05
C GLU A 377 -2.78 -6.70 -39.51
N GLU A 378 -3.47 -5.65 -39.92
CA GLU A 378 -2.83 -4.41 -40.40
C GLU A 378 -2.55 -3.44 -39.24
N ASN A 379 -3.45 -3.41 -38.26
CA ASN A 379 -3.41 -2.47 -37.15
C ASN A 379 -3.01 -3.18 -35.86
N HIS A 380 -1.93 -2.71 -35.24
CA HIS A 380 -1.47 -3.16 -33.93
C HIS A 380 -1.29 -1.98 -32.99
N ILE A 381 -1.38 -2.26 -31.69
CA ILE A 381 -1.16 -1.27 -30.63
C ILE A 381 -0.27 -1.84 -29.53
N VAL A 382 0.77 -1.12 -29.15
CA VAL A 382 1.47 -1.32 -27.87
C VAL A 382 0.83 -0.37 -26.86
N THR A 383 0.33 -0.93 -25.77
CA THR A 383 -0.29 -0.17 -24.67
C THR A 383 0.72 -0.04 -23.54
N ILE A 384 1.12 1.17 -23.20
CA ILE A 384 1.99 1.50 -22.06
C ILE A 384 1.12 2.24 -21.06
N ALA A 385 0.77 1.58 -19.96
CA ALA A 385 -0.16 2.10 -18.96
C ALA A 385 0.40 1.89 -17.55
N MET A 386 0.54 2.99 -16.81
CA MET A 386 1.14 3.01 -15.47
C MET A 386 0.73 4.26 -14.70
N ASP A 387 1.04 4.27 -13.41
CA ASP A 387 0.93 5.47 -12.57
C ASP A 387 1.83 6.57 -13.13
N GLY A 388 1.32 7.80 -13.08
CA GLY A 388 1.99 8.95 -13.66
C GLY A 388 2.84 9.73 -12.68
N GLU A 389 2.82 9.42 -11.38
CA GLU A 389 3.58 10.14 -10.35
C GLU A 389 4.76 9.36 -9.74
N ASN A 390 4.75 8.02 -9.79
CA ASN A 390 5.59 7.19 -8.91
C ASN A 390 7.08 7.12 -9.27
N SER A 391 7.46 7.47 -10.50
CA SER A 391 8.79 7.14 -11.04
C SER A 391 9.81 8.27 -10.90
N TRP A 392 9.36 9.52 -10.94
CA TRP A 392 10.20 10.61 -11.44
C TRP A 392 11.26 11.09 -10.45
N GLU A 393 11.04 10.91 -9.14
CA GLU A 393 12.03 11.23 -8.08
C GLU A 393 13.32 10.43 -8.22
N SER A 394 13.26 9.25 -8.84
CA SER A 394 14.43 8.41 -9.13
C SER A 394 15.22 8.89 -10.35
N TYR A 395 14.60 9.67 -11.24
CA TYR A 395 15.22 10.16 -12.46
C TYR A 395 15.97 11.47 -12.23
N LYS A 396 17.02 11.67 -13.03
CA LYS A 396 17.64 12.99 -13.18
C LYS A 396 16.66 13.97 -13.82
N GLU A 397 16.64 15.18 -13.27
CA GLU A 397 15.72 16.24 -13.70
C GLU A 397 14.28 15.77 -13.81
N ASP A 398 13.86 14.93 -12.85
CA ASP A 398 12.48 14.49 -12.69
C ASP A 398 11.88 13.82 -13.94
N GLY A 399 12.73 13.09 -14.67
CA GLY A 399 12.31 12.37 -15.88
C GLY A 399 12.18 13.24 -17.14
N GLY A 400 12.27 14.57 -17.02
CA GLY A 400 12.14 15.50 -18.15
C GLY A 400 13.15 15.25 -19.27
N LEU A 401 14.39 14.82 -18.95
CA LEU A 401 15.37 14.42 -19.96
C LEU A 401 14.99 13.11 -20.67
N PHE A 402 14.52 12.11 -19.91
CA PHE A 402 14.09 10.83 -20.46
C PHE A 402 12.88 10.99 -21.38
N LEU A 403 11.85 11.70 -20.94
CA LEU A 403 10.63 11.93 -21.72
C LEU A 403 10.93 12.68 -23.02
N ARG A 404 11.73 13.75 -22.98
CA ARG A 404 12.11 14.48 -24.21
C ARG A 404 12.90 13.61 -25.18
N ASN A 405 13.86 12.82 -24.71
CA ASN A 405 14.63 11.91 -25.56
C ASN A 405 13.73 10.84 -26.20
N LEU A 406 12.87 10.20 -25.40
CA LEU A 406 11.94 9.19 -25.87
C LEU A 406 10.96 9.77 -26.88
N TYR A 407 10.35 10.91 -26.57
CA TYR A 407 9.36 11.56 -27.43
C TYR A 407 9.97 12.07 -28.72
N LYS A 408 11.21 12.54 -28.70
CA LYS A 408 11.94 12.85 -29.93
C LYS A 408 12.06 11.62 -30.83
N LEU A 409 12.60 10.51 -30.31
CA LEU A 409 12.75 9.26 -31.06
C LEU A 409 11.41 8.76 -31.65
N LEU A 410 10.35 8.78 -30.85
CA LEU A 410 9.03 8.34 -31.27
C LEU A 410 8.38 9.27 -32.30
N SER A 411 8.56 10.58 -32.16
CA SER A 411 7.94 11.58 -33.04
C SER A 411 8.62 11.70 -34.41
N GLU A 412 9.91 11.38 -34.51
CA GLU A 412 10.70 11.40 -35.74
C GLU A 412 10.55 10.10 -36.57
N ASP A 413 10.00 9.02 -36.00
CA ASP A 413 9.77 7.75 -36.68
C ASP A 413 8.38 7.67 -37.34
N GLU A 414 8.32 7.93 -38.65
CA GLU A 414 7.08 7.87 -39.45
C GLU A 414 6.40 6.48 -39.49
N THR A 415 7.11 5.42 -39.11
CA THR A 415 6.56 4.06 -39.05
C THR A 415 5.81 3.79 -37.75
N LEU A 416 5.90 4.68 -36.76
CA LEU A 416 5.12 4.63 -35.54
C LEU A 416 3.94 5.61 -35.61
N ASP A 417 2.91 5.33 -34.83
CA ASP A 417 1.78 6.24 -34.64
C ASP A 417 1.46 6.36 -33.15
N ILE A 418 1.89 7.47 -32.55
CA ILE A 418 1.70 7.72 -31.12
C ILE A 418 0.33 8.36 -30.92
N THR A 419 -0.61 7.58 -30.39
CA THR A 419 -2.04 7.87 -30.48
C THR A 419 -2.76 7.74 -29.15
N THR A 420 -3.98 8.25 -29.08
CA THR A 420 -4.87 8.01 -27.94
C THR A 420 -5.62 6.69 -28.09
N VAL A 421 -6.17 6.17 -26.99
CA VAL A 421 -6.89 4.89 -27.01
C VAL A 421 -8.12 4.97 -27.94
N SER A 422 -8.95 6.00 -27.82
CA SER A 422 -10.14 6.17 -28.67
C SER A 422 -9.77 6.30 -30.15
N ASN A 423 -8.74 7.10 -30.48
CA ASN A 423 -8.29 7.27 -31.87
C ASN A 423 -7.83 5.93 -32.50
N PHE A 424 -7.18 5.06 -31.72
CA PHE A 424 -6.85 3.71 -32.19
C PHE A 424 -8.10 2.83 -32.36
N LEU A 425 -9.02 2.85 -31.40
CA LEU A 425 -10.21 2.01 -31.43
C LEU A 425 -11.16 2.37 -32.58
N GLU A 426 -11.25 3.64 -32.99
CA GLU A 426 -12.05 4.08 -34.15
C GLU A 426 -11.63 3.42 -35.46
N ARG A 427 -10.33 3.11 -35.62
CA ARG A 427 -9.76 2.42 -36.81
C ARG A 427 -9.55 0.92 -36.60
N ALA A 428 -9.82 0.41 -35.40
CA ALA A 428 -9.71 -1.02 -35.09
C ALA A 428 -10.92 -1.77 -35.68
N ASN A 429 -10.87 -2.06 -36.97
CA ASN A 429 -12.01 -2.60 -37.74
C ASN A 429 -12.40 -4.05 -37.36
N LYS A 430 -11.52 -4.80 -36.69
CA LYS A 430 -11.72 -6.22 -36.35
C LYS A 430 -11.11 -6.57 -34.98
N PRO A 431 -11.69 -6.09 -33.87
CA PRO A 431 -11.19 -6.47 -32.54
C PRO A 431 -11.36 -7.98 -32.32
N LYS A 432 -10.40 -8.60 -31.63
CA LYS A 432 -10.51 -10.00 -31.22
C LYS A 432 -11.58 -10.15 -30.14
N THR A 433 -12.39 -11.20 -30.20
CA THR A 433 -13.45 -11.41 -29.21
C THR A 433 -12.94 -12.18 -28.00
N LEU A 434 -13.28 -11.71 -26.79
CA LEU A 434 -13.13 -12.47 -25.55
C LEU A 434 -14.54 -12.76 -25.00
N ASN A 435 -14.85 -14.03 -24.72
CA ASN A 435 -16.15 -14.41 -24.12
C ASN A 435 -16.11 -14.42 -22.58
N THR A 436 -14.94 -14.18 -22.00
CA THR A 436 -14.69 -14.10 -20.56
C THR A 436 -13.42 -13.29 -20.32
N ILE A 437 -13.15 -12.93 -19.07
CA ILE A 437 -11.88 -12.36 -18.61
C ILE A 437 -11.49 -13.01 -17.30
N HIS A 438 -10.19 -13.23 -17.10
CA HIS A 438 -9.63 -13.63 -15.81
C HIS A 438 -9.95 -12.57 -14.76
N SER A 439 -10.33 -13.00 -13.56
CA SER A 439 -10.52 -12.08 -12.43
C SER A 439 -9.17 -11.82 -11.77
N GLY A 440 -8.66 -10.60 -11.82
CA GLY A 440 -7.37 -10.28 -11.23
C GLY A 440 -6.96 -8.82 -11.44
N SER A 441 -5.87 -8.44 -10.78
CA SER A 441 -5.25 -7.12 -10.90
C SER A 441 -4.00 -7.15 -11.79
N TRP A 442 -3.37 -5.99 -11.97
CA TRP A 442 -2.05 -5.90 -12.58
C TRP A 442 -0.89 -6.53 -11.80
N ILE A 443 -1.09 -6.91 -10.54
CA ILE A 443 -0.06 -7.51 -9.70
C ILE A 443 -0.48 -8.93 -9.32
N ASN A 444 0.41 -9.89 -9.55
CA ASN A 444 0.19 -11.32 -9.26
C ASN A 444 -1.06 -11.95 -9.90
N ARG A 445 -1.80 -11.21 -10.74
CA ARG A 445 -3.02 -11.66 -11.44
C ARG A 445 -4.11 -12.11 -10.45
N ASN A 446 -4.17 -11.49 -9.27
CA ASN A 446 -5.13 -11.78 -8.20
C ASN A 446 -5.46 -10.50 -7.41
N PHE A 447 -6.26 -10.63 -6.35
CA PHE A 447 -6.67 -9.50 -5.49
C PHE A 447 -6.02 -9.51 -4.10
N ASN A 448 -4.99 -10.31 -3.88
CA ASN A 448 -4.48 -10.61 -2.53
C ASN A 448 -3.86 -9.41 -1.82
N LEU A 449 -3.54 -8.34 -2.56
CA LEU A 449 -3.05 -7.08 -2.01
C LEU A 449 -4.16 -6.21 -1.40
N TRP A 450 -5.44 -6.54 -1.60
CA TRP A 450 -6.57 -5.78 -1.06
C TRP A 450 -7.54 -6.62 -0.22
N ILE A 451 -7.42 -7.95 -0.24
CA ILE A 451 -8.25 -8.87 0.55
C ILE A 451 -7.45 -10.15 0.84
N GLY A 452 -7.74 -10.85 1.92
CA GLY A 452 -7.07 -12.13 2.23
C GLY A 452 -6.25 -12.13 3.52
N ASP A 453 -5.62 -10.99 3.82
CA ASP A 453 -4.88 -10.79 5.07
C ASP A 453 -5.83 -10.55 6.25
N PRO A 454 -5.55 -11.04 7.47
CA PRO A 454 -6.40 -10.80 8.63
C PRO A 454 -6.72 -9.33 8.90
N THR A 455 -5.75 -8.42 8.74
CA THR A 455 -5.95 -6.99 8.98
C THR A 455 -6.86 -6.39 7.90
N LYS A 456 -6.59 -6.73 6.62
CA LYS A 456 -7.44 -6.33 5.47
C LYS A 456 -8.87 -6.83 5.65
N ASN A 457 -9.03 -8.07 6.11
CA ASN A 457 -10.34 -8.67 6.30
C ASN A 457 -11.15 -8.01 7.43
N ILE A 458 -10.50 -7.65 8.55
CA ILE A 458 -11.15 -6.88 9.61
C ILE A 458 -11.57 -5.49 9.08
N ALA A 459 -10.74 -4.84 8.25
CA ALA A 459 -11.10 -3.57 7.64
C ALA A 459 -12.35 -3.70 6.75
N TRP A 460 -12.45 -4.75 5.93
CA TRP A 460 -13.65 -5.05 5.14
C TRP A 460 -14.89 -5.29 6.01
N ASP A 461 -14.74 -6.03 7.11
CA ASP A 461 -15.83 -6.25 8.07
C ASP A 461 -16.29 -4.94 8.74
N TYR A 462 -15.37 -4.04 9.09
CA TYR A 462 -15.71 -2.74 9.67
C TYR A 462 -16.43 -1.84 8.67
N LEU A 463 -16.00 -1.85 7.41
CA LEU A 463 -16.67 -1.12 6.34
C LEU A 463 -18.07 -1.67 6.08
N HIS A 464 -18.22 -2.99 5.99
CA HIS A 464 -19.51 -3.67 5.85
C HIS A 464 -20.47 -3.27 6.97
N GLN A 465 -20.06 -3.42 8.22
CA GLN A 465 -20.89 -3.10 9.39
C GLN A 465 -21.32 -1.63 9.38
N THR A 466 -20.39 -0.70 9.15
CA THR A 466 -20.68 0.73 9.13
C THR A 466 -21.66 1.10 8.02
N ARG A 467 -21.55 0.45 6.85
CA ARG A 467 -22.48 0.65 5.74
C ARG A 467 -23.88 0.11 6.06
N GLU A 468 -23.98 -1.08 6.66
CA GLU A 468 -25.28 -1.64 7.07
C GLU A 468 -25.95 -0.77 8.15
N ASP A 469 -25.18 -0.23 9.09
CA ASP A 469 -25.67 0.70 10.10
C ASP A 469 -26.21 1.98 9.44
N LEU A 470 -25.48 2.57 8.48
CA LEU A 470 -25.98 3.70 7.68
C LEU A 470 -27.33 3.38 7.00
N VAL A 471 -27.44 2.21 6.36
CA VAL A 471 -28.69 1.78 5.70
C VAL A 471 -29.82 1.65 6.71
N ASN A 472 -29.56 1.14 7.92
CA ASN A 472 -30.55 1.00 8.98
C ASN A 472 -30.99 2.36 9.54
N PHE A 473 -30.05 3.26 9.80
CA PHE A 473 -30.35 4.63 10.23
C PHE A 473 -31.21 5.37 9.19
N ILE A 474 -30.92 5.23 7.89
CA ILE A 474 -31.72 5.85 6.82
C ILE A 474 -33.19 5.37 6.86
N LYS A 475 -33.45 4.09 7.17
CA LYS A 475 -34.82 3.54 7.25
C LYS A 475 -35.66 4.20 8.35
N GLU A 476 -35.02 4.77 9.39
CA GLU A 476 -35.72 5.51 10.45
C GLU A 476 -36.32 6.84 9.96
N ASN A 477 -35.96 7.29 8.74
CA ASN A 477 -36.49 8.50 8.09
C ASN A 477 -36.38 9.80 8.90
N LYS A 478 -35.36 9.90 9.77
CA LYS A 478 -35.13 11.07 10.64
C LYS A 478 -34.12 12.08 10.10
N TYR A 479 -33.39 11.76 9.03
CA TYR A 479 -32.32 12.60 8.49
C TYR A 479 -32.71 13.28 7.18
N SER A 480 -32.13 14.46 6.94
CA SER A 480 -32.28 15.15 5.66
C SER A 480 -31.47 14.45 4.55
N LYS A 481 -31.88 14.63 3.30
CA LYS A 481 -31.16 14.08 2.14
C LYS A 481 -29.71 14.56 2.06
N GLU A 482 -29.43 15.80 2.47
CA GLU A 482 -28.07 16.35 2.47
C GLU A 482 -27.16 15.63 3.47
N VAL A 483 -27.66 15.37 4.68
CA VAL A 483 -26.93 14.63 5.73
C VAL A 483 -26.67 13.20 5.28
N ILE A 484 -27.68 12.54 4.70
CA ILE A 484 -27.56 11.19 4.15
C ILE A 484 -26.49 11.14 3.05
N ASN A 485 -26.47 12.11 2.14
CA ASN A 485 -25.47 12.17 1.08
C ASN A 485 -24.05 12.38 1.62
N LYS A 486 -23.88 13.19 2.68
CA LYS A 486 -22.59 13.35 3.37
C LYS A 486 -22.13 12.04 4.01
N ALA A 487 -23.03 11.30 4.66
CA ALA A 487 -22.71 10.00 5.25
C ALA A 487 -22.35 8.94 4.18
N TRP A 488 -23.08 8.88 3.06
CA TRP A 488 -22.72 8.01 1.93
C TRP A 488 -21.36 8.36 1.31
N LYS A 489 -21.00 9.64 1.25
CA LYS A 489 -19.68 10.07 0.78
C LYS A 489 -18.56 9.44 1.61
N GLU A 490 -18.71 9.35 2.93
CA GLU A 490 -17.70 8.71 3.79
C GLU A 490 -17.58 7.21 3.52
N ILE A 491 -18.67 6.51 3.24
CA ILE A 491 -18.62 5.11 2.80
C ILE A 491 -17.84 4.99 1.50
N TYR A 492 -18.17 5.80 0.49
CA TYR A 492 -17.48 5.73 -0.80
C TYR A 492 -15.99 6.06 -0.70
N ILE A 493 -15.60 6.99 0.19
CA ILE A 493 -14.18 7.24 0.49
C ILE A 493 -13.54 5.99 1.11
N ALA A 494 -14.19 5.38 2.11
CA ALA A 494 -13.67 4.20 2.80
C ALA A 494 -13.62 2.93 1.93
N GLU A 495 -14.34 2.89 0.80
CA GLU A 495 -14.23 1.84 -0.23
C GLU A 495 -12.95 1.95 -1.08
N GLY A 496 -12.20 3.06 -0.99
CA GLY A 496 -11.00 3.29 -1.79
C GLY A 496 -9.93 2.22 -1.60
N SER A 497 -9.25 1.84 -2.69
CA SER A 497 -8.26 0.76 -2.68
C SER A 497 -7.04 1.05 -1.79
N ASP A 498 -6.69 2.32 -1.63
CA ASP A 498 -5.49 2.78 -0.93
C ASP A 498 -5.45 2.28 0.51
N TRP A 499 -6.59 2.26 1.21
CA TRP A 499 -6.65 1.79 2.61
C TRP A 499 -6.22 0.33 2.71
N PHE A 500 -6.76 -0.52 1.83
CA PHE A 500 -6.53 -1.96 1.85
C PHE A 500 -5.15 -2.34 1.33
N TRP A 501 -4.55 -1.50 0.49
CA TRP A 501 -3.21 -1.70 -0.03
C TRP A 501 -2.15 -1.68 1.08
N TRP A 502 -2.30 -0.80 2.08
CA TRP A 502 -1.34 -0.61 3.18
C TRP A 502 -1.56 -1.53 4.39
N TYR A 503 -2.75 -2.11 4.55
CA TYR A 503 -3.02 -2.96 5.72
C TYR A 503 -2.30 -4.31 5.65
N GLY A 504 -1.26 -4.51 6.44
CA GLY A 504 -0.57 -5.80 6.55
C GLY A 504 0.21 -6.17 5.28
N GLU A 505 0.92 -7.29 5.33
CA GLU A 505 1.90 -7.68 4.31
C GLU A 505 1.32 -7.79 2.88
N PRO A 506 2.13 -7.53 1.84
CA PRO A 506 3.58 -7.27 1.85
C PRO A 506 3.98 -5.78 1.84
N ASN A 507 3.01 -4.86 1.89
CA ASN A 507 3.24 -3.44 1.67
C ASN A 507 3.45 -2.70 2.99
N ASP A 508 4.27 -1.65 2.96
CA ASP A 508 4.56 -0.73 4.08
C ASP A 508 4.68 0.68 3.49
N SER A 509 3.88 1.61 3.98
CA SER A 509 3.90 3.01 3.53
C SER A 509 4.95 3.86 4.26
N GLY A 510 5.51 3.38 5.37
CA GLY A 510 6.24 4.18 6.35
C GLY A 510 5.34 5.01 7.28
N HIS A 511 4.03 5.07 7.01
CA HIS A 511 3.01 5.85 7.72
C HIS A 511 1.68 5.07 7.86
N ASP A 512 1.76 3.75 8.04
CA ASP A 512 0.58 2.86 8.07
C ASP A 512 -0.43 3.25 9.17
N ASP A 513 0.08 3.85 10.26
CA ASP A 513 -0.71 4.39 11.35
C ASP A 513 -1.62 5.56 10.90
N MET A 514 -1.13 6.39 9.97
CA MET A 514 -1.91 7.48 9.39
C MET A 514 -2.99 6.99 8.45
N PHE A 515 -2.70 5.99 7.61
CA PHE A 515 -3.70 5.39 6.72
C PHE A 515 -4.79 4.67 7.52
N ASP A 516 -4.41 3.92 8.56
CA ASP A 516 -5.34 3.30 9.51
C ASP A 516 -6.24 4.33 10.20
N LEU A 517 -5.64 5.43 10.67
CA LEU A 517 -6.37 6.52 11.31
C LEU A 517 -7.39 7.14 10.36
N LEU A 518 -6.99 7.48 9.13
CA LEU A 518 -7.88 8.11 8.14
C LEU A 518 -9.05 7.21 7.78
N PHE A 519 -8.79 5.93 7.47
CA PHE A 519 -9.85 4.96 7.20
C PHE A 519 -10.85 4.88 8.35
N ARG A 520 -10.38 4.70 9.60
CA ARG A 520 -11.26 4.66 10.77
C ARG A 520 -11.99 5.98 10.99
N VAL A 521 -11.36 7.12 10.70
CA VAL A 521 -12.01 8.44 10.77
C VAL A 521 -13.18 8.53 9.79
N HIS A 522 -13.04 8.05 8.55
CA HIS A 522 -14.16 8.01 7.60
C HIS A 522 -15.32 7.15 8.10
N LEU A 523 -15.03 5.97 8.65
CA LEU A 523 -16.06 5.14 9.28
C LEU A 523 -16.74 5.85 10.46
N LYS A 524 -15.98 6.50 11.34
CA LYS A 524 -16.51 7.29 12.47
C LYS A 524 -17.35 8.48 12.00
N ASN A 525 -16.96 9.11 10.90
CA ASN A 525 -17.63 10.29 10.37
C ASN A 525 -19.07 9.96 9.94
N VAL A 526 -19.35 8.74 9.47
CA VAL A 526 -20.72 8.28 9.18
C VAL A 526 -21.64 8.48 10.39
N TYR A 527 -21.23 7.98 11.56
CA TYR A 527 -22.00 8.10 12.80
C TYR A 527 -22.08 9.55 13.27
N LYS A 528 -20.95 10.29 13.26
CA LYS A 528 -20.91 11.69 13.69
C LYS A 528 -21.79 12.61 12.84
N ILE A 529 -21.84 12.39 11.52
CA ILE A 529 -22.70 13.15 10.59
C ILE A 529 -24.18 12.91 10.90
N LEU A 530 -24.53 11.70 11.33
CA LEU A 530 -25.87 11.30 11.70
C LEU A 530 -26.21 11.57 13.17
N ASP A 531 -25.29 12.15 13.96
CA ASP A 531 -25.46 12.33 15.41
C ASP A 531 -25.78 11.01 16.15
N GLU A 532 -25.19 9.91 15.68
CA GLU A 532 -25.30 8.58 16.27
C GLU A 532 -24.06 8.22 17.10
N PRO A 533 -24.17 7.33 18.10
CA PRO A 533 -23.03 6.92 18.89
C PRO A 533 -22.02 6.16 18.03
N VAL A 534 -20.75 6.56 18.12
CA VAL A 534 -19.63 5.91 17.44
C VAL A 534 -19.30 4.59 18.15
N PRO A 535 -19.20 3.46 17.45
CA PRO A 535 -18.78 2.21 18.06
C PRO A 535 -17.33 2.24 18.57
N ASP A 536 -17.11 1.76 19.80
CA ASP A 536 -15.80 1.77 20.49
C ASP A 536 -14.68 1.06 19.71
N TYR A 537 -15.03 0.03 18.91
CA TYR A 537 -14.04 -0.73 18.13
C TYR A 537 -13.32 0.14 17.09
N LEU A 538 -13.91 1.25 16.64
CA LEU A 538 -13.29 2.18 15.69
C LEU A 538 -12.19 3.04 16.33
N ASP A 539 -12.10 3.09 17.67
CA ASP A 539 -11.03 3.81 18.37
C ASP A 539 -9.70 3.06 18.39
N THR A 540 -9.72 1.74 18.18
CA THR A 540 -8.53 0.91 18.24
C THR A 540 -7.91 0.73 16.85
N PRO A 541 -6.60 1.02 16.68
CA PRO A 541 -5.90 0.75 15.42
C PRO A 541 -5.99 -0.71 14.98
N LEU A 542 -6.21 -0.94 13.68
CA LEU A 542 -6.41 -2.29 13.14
C LEU A 542 -5.20 -3.19 13.37
N ALA A 543 -3.99 -2.64 13.30
CA ALA A 543 -2.73 -3.35 13.55
C ALA A 543 -2.62 -3.95 14.97
N LEU A 544 -3.32 -3.40 15.97
CA LEU A 544 -3.27 -3.92 17.35
C LEU A 544 -4.07 -5.21 17.53
N PHE A 545 -5.03 -5.47 16.64
CA PHE A 545 -5.77 -6.73 16.62
C PHE A 545 -4.92 -7.90 16.06
N ALA A 546 -3.75 -7.60 15.48
CA ALA A 546 -2.72 -8.57 15.13
C ALA A 546 -1.70 -8.76 16.29
N GLY A 547 -2.13 -9.41 17.39
CA GLY A 547 -1.19 -10.10 18.30
C GLY A 547 -0.59 -9.32 19.48
N THR A 548 -1.18 -8.24 19.97
CA THR A 548 -0.71 -7.56 21.20
C THR A 548 -1.07 -8.33 22.48
N PRO A 549 -0.20 -8.45 23.52
CA PRO A 549 -0.63 -8.99 24.80
C PRO A 549 -1.76 -8.17 25.41
N SER A 550 -2.89 -8.83 25.63
CA SER A 550 -4.09 -8.30 26.28
C SER A 550 -3.80 -7.82 27.70
N ARG A 551 -2.76 -8.37 28.35
CA ARG A 551 -2.24 -7.92 29.64
C ARG A 551 -0.74 -8.18 29.75
N CYS A 552 0.02 -7.23 30.28
CA CYS A 552 1.42 -7.45 30.67
C CYS A 552 1.51 -8.08 32.08
N PRO A 553 2.58 -8.83 32.42
CA PRO A 553 2.76 -9.33 33.77
C PRO A 553 2.81 -8.19 34.80
N ASP A 554 2.01 -8.31 35.87
CA ASP A 554 1.83 -7.31 36.94
C ASP A 554 2.44 -7.78 38.28
N GLY A 555 3.30 -8.80 38.23
CA GLY A 555 4.07 -9.30 39.37
C GLY A 555 4.42 -10.77 39.27
N ILE A 556 5.02 -11.29 40.34
CA ILE A 556 5.48 -12.68 40.42
C ILE A 556 4.29 -13.65 40.41
N VAL A 557 4.42 -14.72 39.62
CA VAL A 557 3.50 -15.86 39.59
C VAL A 557 4.25 -17.15 39.93
N ARG A 558 3.56 -18.06 40.64
CA ARG A 558 4.10 -19.38 41.04
C ARG A 558 3.05 -20.47 40.78
N PRO A 559 2.73 -20.74 39.50
CA PRO A 559 1.71 -21.73 39.15
C PRO A 559 2.18 -23.15 39.48
N PHE A 560 1.25 -24.03 39.83
CA PHE A 560 1.52 -25.46 39.98
C PHE A 560 1.42 -26.14 38.61
N ILE A 561 2.54 -26.64 38.07
CA ILE A 561 2.58 -27.26 36.73
C ILE A 561 1.91 -28.65 36.75
N ASN A 562 0.59 -28.67 36.75
CA ASN A 562 -0.22 -29.89 36.85
C ASN A 562 -1.17 -30.09 35.64
N GLY A 563 -1.17 -29.12 34.72
CA GLY A 563 -1.92 -29.13 33.45
C GLY A 563 -3.40 -28.79 33.61
N MET A 564 -3.81 -28.29 34.78
CA MET A 564 -5.18 -27.90 35.14
C MET A 564 -5.19 -26.48 35.70
N ILE A 565 -6.35 -25.85 35.66
CA ILE A 565 -6.54 -24.54 36.31
C ILE A 565 -7.22 -24.82 37.64
N ASP A 566 -6.45 -24.84 38.73
CA ASP A 566 -6.98 -25.13 40.06
C ASP A 566 -7.63 -23.89 40.69
N SER A 567 -7.14 -22.69 40.35
CA SER A 567 -7.73 -21.40 40.73
C SER A 567 -7.38 -20.29 39.72
N ASP A 568 -8.30 -19.36 39.49
CA ASP A 568 -8.06 -18.18 38.63
C ASP A 568 -6.96 -17.26 39.20
N ASP A 569 -6.66 -17.37 40.51
CA ASP A 569 -5.63 -16.57 41.19
C ASP A 569 -4.19 -16.96 40.79
N GLU A 570 -3.97 -18.20 40.32
CA GLU A 570 -2.61 -18.72 40.05
C GLU A 570 -1.91 -17.95 38.92
N TRP A 571 -2.68 -17.52 37.92
CA TRP A 571 -2.22 -16.76 36.75
C TRP A 571 -2.69 -15.31 36.78
N ALA A 572 -3.25 -14.82 37.90
CA ALA A 572 -3.85 -13.48 37.99
C ALA A 572 -2.86 -12.35 37.71
N LYS A 573 -1.59 -12.51 38.11
CA LYS A 573 -0.51 -11.53 37.86
C LYS A 573 0.29 -11.79 36.58
N ALA A 574 -0.03 -12.85 35.83
CA ALA A 574 0.66 -13.16 34.58
C ALA A 574 0.22 -12.23 33.45
N GLY A 575 1.12 -12.01 32.50
CA GLY A 575 0.75 -11.47 31.21
C GLY A 575 -0.04 -12.50 30.41
N TYR A 576 -0.94 -12.05 29.55
CA TYR A 576 -1.56 -12.96 28.59
C TYR A 576 -1.90 -12.28 27.28
N ILE A 577 -1.95 -13.11 26.23
CA ILE A 577 -2.43 -12.78 24.90
C ILE A 577 -3.71 -13.57 24.71
N GLU A 578 -4.83 -12.87 24.56
CA GLU A 578 -6.03 -13.46 24.01
C GLU A 578 -6.02 -13.28 22.50
N LEU A 579 -6.05 -14.39 21.78
CA LEU A 579 -6.05 -14.38 20.33
C LEU A 579 -7.49 -14.08 19.91
N PRO A 580 -7.75 -12.91 19.27
CA PRO A 580 -9.10 -12.49 19.00
C PRO A 580 -9.81 -13.52 18.12
N GLN A 581 -11.00 -13.91 18.56
CA GLN A 581 -11.99 -14.59 17.73
C GLN A 581 -12.93 -13.50 17.27
N GLY A 582 -12.84 -13.07 16.01
CA GLY A 582 -13.82 -12.11 15.50
C GLY A 582 -15.23 -12.70 15.64
N PRO A 583 -16.29 -11.87 15.70
CA PRO A 583 -17.65 -12.30 16.03
C PRO A 583 -18.24 -13.38 15.10
N MET A 584 -17.60 -13.65 13.96
CA MET A 584 -17.95 -14.67 12.98
C MET A 584 -16.90 -15.81 12.82
N TYR A 585 -15.76 -15.76 13.52
CA TYR A 585 -14.74 -16.80 13.41
C TYR A 585 -15.08 -18.02 14.28
N GLN A 586 -15.73 -19.04 13.69
CA GLN A 586 -15.70 -20.38 14.27
C GLN A 586 -14.34 -21.08 13.98
N SER A 587 -13.37 -20.84 14.86
CA SER A 587 -12.25 -21.70 15.29
C SER A 587 -11.46 -22.55 14.26
N ASP A 588 -10.39 -21.98 13.70
CA ASP A 588 -9.30 -22.73 13.02
C ASP A 588 -7.93 -22.66 13.75
N ARG A 589 -7.77 -21.82 14.77
CA ARG A 589 -6.49 -21.66 15.50
C ARG A 589 -6.24 -22.79 16.51
N LEU A 590 -4.96 -23.18 16.65
CA LEU A 590 -4.49 -24.16 17.64
C LEU A 590 -4.55 -23.59 19.07
N LEU A 591 -4.07 -22.35 19.25
CA LEU A 591 -4.05 -21.67 20.54
C LEU A 591 -5.22 -20.67 20.63
N ARG A 592 -5.82 -20.55 21.82
CA ARG A 592 -6.84 -19.54 22.13
C ARG A 592 -6.27 -18.41 22.97
N ARG A 593 -5.49 -18.78 23.99
CA ARG A 593 -4.82 -17.85 24.90
C ARG A 593 -3.42 -18.34 25.21
N ILE A 594 -2.53 -17.39 25.43
CA ILE A 594 -1.16 -17.62 25.86
C ILE A 594 -0.92 -16.80 27.11
N PHE A 595 -0.62 -17.45 28.22
CA PHE A 595 -0.19 -16.80 29.46
C PHE A 595 1.31 -16.93 29.61
N PHE A 596 1.95 -15.88 30.13
CA PHE A 596 3.37 -15.87 30.45
C PHE A 596 3.63 -15.08 31.73
N GLY A 597 4.53 -15.56 32.56
CA GLY A 597 4.89 -14.92 33.82
C GLY A 597 6.18 -15.46 34.39
N TYR A 598 6.58 -15.04 35.59
CA TYR A 598 7.88 -15.38 36.16
C TYR A 598 7.89 -15.37 37.68
N ASP A 599 8.91 -16.02 38.25
CA ASP A 599 9.37 -15.82 39.63
C ASP A 599 10.89 -15.54 39.68
N SER A 600 11.54 -15.79 40.82
CA SER A 600 12.99 -15.61 41.00
C SER A 600 13.85 -16.53 40.13
N ASP A 601 13.30 -17.69 39.78
CA ASP A 601 14.06 -18.83 39.28
C ASP A 601 13.56 -19.33 37.92
N ASN A 602 12.28 -19.10 37.58
CA ASN A 602 11.64 -19.63 36.39
C ASN A 602 10.84 -18.57 35.62
N ILE A 603 10.79 -18.74 34.30
CA ILE A 603 9.73 -18.21 33.42
C ILE A 603 8.68 -19.30 33.21
N TYR A 604 7.41 -18.91 33.23
CA TYR A 604 6.26 -19.80 33.15
C TYR A 604 5.44 -19.49 31.89
N PHE A 605 4.92 -20.53 31.25
CA PHE A 605 3.99 -20.42 30.13
C PHE A 605 2.76 -21.28 30.36
N ARG A 606 1.60 -20.77 29.94
CA ARG A 606 0.39 -21.56 29.81
C ARG A 606 -0.22 -21.36 28.44
N PHE A 607 -0.55 -22.46 27.77
CA PHE A 607 -1.14 -22.49 26.44
C PHE A 607 -2.54 -23.11 26.53
N ASP A 608 -3.56 -22.31 26.20
CA ASP A 608 -4.93 -22.78 26.11
C ASP A 608 -5.16 -23.35 24.70
N ILE A 609 -5.06 -24.68 24.59
CA ILE A 609 -5.10 -25.37 23.29
C ILE A 609 -6.54 -25.74 22.92
N ASN A 610 -6.88 -25.57 21.64
CA ASN A 610 -8.16 -25.95 21.08
C ASN A 610 -8.27 -27.48 20.92
N GLN A 611 -9.01 -28.14 21.82
CA GLN A 611 -9.08 -29.61 21.92
C GLN A 611 -9.59 -30.30 20.65
N ASP A 612 -10.46 -29.64 19.87
CA ASP A 612 -11.03 -30.17 18.62
C ASP A 612 -9.96 -30.40 17.53
N ARG A 613 -8.78 -29.77 17.65
CA ARG A 613 -7.70 -29.83 16.64
C ARG A 613 -6.53 -30.74 17.00
N ILE A 614 -6.35 -31.01 18.29
CA ILE A 614 -5.27 -31.87 18.79
C ILE A 614 -5.43 -33.34 18.34
N LEU A 615 -6.65 -33.79 18.03
CA LEU A 615 -6.96 -35.21 17.82
C LEU A 615 -6.48 -35.76 16.46
N ASN A 616 -6.24 -34.92 15.45
CA ASN A 616 -6.05 -35.39 14.06
C ASN A 616 -4.74 -34.96 13.39
N LEU A 617 -3.85 -34.22 14.05
CA LEU A 617 -2.65 -33.63 13.42
C LEU A 617 -1.40 -33.71 14.32
N THR A 618 -0.22 -33.66 13.68
CA THR A 618 1.06 -33.41 14.34
C THR A 618 1.35 -31.91 14.29
N ASN A 619 1.26 -31.24 15.43
CA ASN A 619 1.57 -29.83 15.57
C ASN A 619 2.76 -29.66 16.52
N GLU A 620 3.45 -28.55 16.39
CA GLU A 620 4.56 -28.19 17.26
C GLU A 620 4.35 -26.76 17.76
N ILE A 621 4.60 -26.55 19.05
CA ILE A 621 4.65 -25.21 19.65
C ILE A 621 6.11 -24.92 19.94
N TYR A 622 6.61 -23.78 19.48
CA TYR A 622 7.95 -23.31 19.77
C TYR A 622 7.89 -22.03 20.59
N VAL A 623 8.83 -21.90 21.53
CA VAL A 623 9.16 -20.63 22.16
C VAL A 623 10.59 -20.28 21.81
N TYR A 624 10.77 -19.20 21.06
CA TYR A 624 12.09 -18.70 20.69
C TYR A 624 12.48 -17.56 21.61
N PHE A 625 13.66 -17.65 22.22
CA PHE A 625 14.15 -16.68 23.19
C PHE A 625 15.28 -15.84 22.60
N TYR A 626 15.16 -14.53 22.78
CA TYR A 626 16.16 -13.53 22.47
C TYR A 626 16.57 -12.84 23.78
N ILE A 627 17.87 -12.73 24.05
CA ILE A 627 18.38 -12.15 25.30
C ILE A 627 19.20 -10.92 24.94
N LEU A 628 18.76 -9.75 25.44
CA LEU A 628 19.50 -8.50 25.29
C LEU A 628 20.83 -8.59 26.06
N ASP A 629 21.88 -7.96 25.53
CA ASP A 629 23.20 -7.85 26.16
C ASP A 629 24.03 -9.14 26.32
N ARG A 630 23.64 -10.23 25.64
CA ARG A 630 24.47 -11.44 25.59
C ARG A 630 25.56 -11.31 24.52
N PHE A 631 26.83 -11.40 24.92
CA PHE A 631 27.93 -11.80 24.03
C PHE A 631 27.82 -13.30 23.72
N GLY A 632 26.86 -13.71 22.90
CA GLY A 632 26.57 -15.10 22.59
C GLY A 632 26.17 -15.31 21.14
N LEU A 633 26.31 -16.56 20.67
CA LEU A 633 25.91 -16.95 19.32
C LEU A 633 24.38 -16.89 19.21
N LEU A 634 23.88 -16.44 18.06
CA LEU A 634 22.46 -16.37 17.72
C LEU A 634 22.20 -17.17 16.44
N SER A 635 21.01 -17.73 16.29
CA SER A 635 20.64 -18.52 15.11
C SER A 635 19.21 -18.22 14.65
N PRO A 636 18.92 -18.27 13.35
CA PRO A 636 17.57 -18.07 12.82
C PRO A 636 16.66 -19.25 13.17
N MET A 637 15.35 -19.04 13.05
CA MET A 637 14.35 -20.09 13.24
C MET A 637 14.54 -21.24 12.24
N ARG A 638 14.28 -22.48 12.66
CA ARG A 638 14.40 -23.70 11.81
C ARG A 638 13.14 -24.06 11.03
N ILE A 639 12.03 -23.34 11.27
CA ILE A 639 10.71 -23.67 10.74
C ILE A 639 10.62 -23.26 9.27
N ARG A 640 10.08 -24.15 8.43
CA ARG A 640 9.90 -23.87 7.00
C ARG A 640 8.74 -22.92 6.80
N ASN A 641 9.03 -21.74 6.26
CA ASN A 641 8.00 -20.83 5.77
C ASN A 641 7.67 -21.21 4.31
N LYS A 642 6.38 -21.45 4.01
CA LYS A 642 5.90 -21.69 2.64
C LYS A 642 5.42 -20.40 1.95
N GLY A 643 5.28 -19.31 2.69
CA GLY A 643 4.96 -17.99 2.16
C GLY A 643 6.21 -17.12 1.98
N ASN A 644 6.09 -16.07 1.17
CA ASN A 644 7.12 -15.04 1.01
C ASN A 644 7.09 -13.97 2.13
N ALA A 645 6.18 -14.07 3.10
CA ALA A 645 6.07 -13.14 4.22
C ALA A 645 7.20 -13.36 5.22
N ILE A 646 8.08 -12.38 5.40
CA ILE A 646 9.09 -12.36 6.46
C ILE A 646 8.59 -11.44 7.57
N PHE A 647 7.93 -12.01 8.58
CA PHE A 647 7.47 -11.22 9.72
C PHE A 647 8.66 -10.47 10.37
N PRO A 648 8.49 -9.24 10.87
CA PRO A 648 9.56 -8.52 11.56
C PRO A 648 10.24 -9.36 12.65
N THR A 649 9.46 -10.16 13.38
CA THR A 649 9.98 -11.09 14.39
C THR A 649 10.78 -12.25 13.79
N GLN A 650 10.57 -12.67 12.53
CA GLN A 650 11.43 -13.65 11.86
C GLN A 650 12.82 -13.10 11.49
N ARG A 651 12.99 -11.77 11.42
CA ARG A 651 14.29 -11.15 11.15
C ARG A 651 15.24 -11.24 12.34
N TYR A 652 14.72 -11.51 13.54
CA TYR A 652 15.54 -11.72 14.73
C TYR A 652 16.23 -13.08 14.67
N THR A 653 17.41 -13.12 15.28
CA THR A 653 18.13 -14.37 15.56
C THR A 653 18.05 -14.64 17.05
N TYR A 654 17.93 -15.91 17.42
CA TYR A 654 17.54 -16.34 18.76
C TYR A 654 18.68 -17.09 19.44
N ALA A 655 18.73 -16.97 20.77
CA ALA A 655 19.73 -17.64 21.60
C ALA A 655 19.27 -19.06 21.97
N TYR A 656 17.97 -19.25 22.22
CA TYR A 656 17.39 -20.53 22.58
C TYR A 656 16.08 -20.80 21.82
N GLU A 657 15.83 -22.07 21.53
CA GLU A 657 14.59 -22.59 20.96
C GLU A 657 14.06 -23.69 21.88
N LEU A 658 12.86 -23.52 22.41
CA LEU A 658 12.14 -24.56 23.15
C LEU A 658 11.05 -25.13 22.26
N GLU A 659 11.23 -26.38 21.83
CA GLU A 659 10.26 -27.13 21.03
C GLU A 659 9.37 -27.99 21.93
N ILE A 660 8.05 -27.92 21.72
CA ILE A 660 7.05 -28.71 22.44
C ILE A 660 6.22 -29.50 21.41
N PRO A 661 6.54 -30.79 21.20
CA PRO A 661 5.82 -31.60 20.22
C PRO A 661 4.42 -31.99 20.72
N VAL A 662 3.41 -31.81 19.87
CA VAL A 662 2.01 -32.19 20.15
C VAL A 662 1.52 -33.14 19.05
N CYS A 663 1.39 -34.43 19.38
CA CYS A 663 0.94 -35.44 18.42
C CYS A 663 -0.27 -36.20 18.96
N GLN A 664 -1.36 -36.26 18.18
CA GLN A 664 -2.52 -37.13 18.42
C GLN A 664 -3.05 -37.08 19.88
N GLY A 665 -3.44 -35.92 20.40
CA GLY A 665 -3.93 -35.86 21.78
C GLY A 665 -2.88 -35.64 22.86
N LYS A 666 -1.58 -35.79 22.54
CA LYS A 666 -0.53 -35.90 23.57
C LYS A 666 0.57 -34.87 23.37
N VAL A 667 1.00 -34.28 24.47
CA VAL A 667 2.19 -33.42 24.55
C VAL A 667 3.40 -34.28 24.97
N PHE A 668 4.50 -34.16 24.24
CA PHE A 668 5.75 -34.86 24.52
C PHE A 668 6.73 -33.97 25.28
N SER A 669 7.83 -34.56 25.74
CA SER A 669 8.87 -33.82 26.48
C SER A 669 9.37 -32.63 25.65
N PRO A 670 9.37 -31.41 26.23
CA PRO A 670 10.00 -30.27 25.60
C PRO A 670 11.48 -30.52 25.32
N VAL A 671 12.00 -29.92 24.26
CA VAL A 671 13.41 -29.99 23.86
C VAL A 671 13.94 -28.56 23.78
N LEU A 672 14.94 -28.24 24.60
CA LEU A 672 15.64 -26.95 24.53
C LEU A 672 16.88 -27.10 23.66
N SER A 673 17.02 -26.19 22.70
CA SER A 673 18.22 -26.05 21.87
C SER A 673 18.84 -24.68 22.09
N GLU A 674 20.16 -24.60 22.06
CA GLU A 674 20.91 -23.34 22.10
C GLU A 674 21.64 -23.11 20.77
N ALA A 675 21.76 -21.84 20.38
CA ALA A 675 22.47 -21.45 19.17
C ALA A 675 23.96 -21.79 19.23
N MET A 676 24.53 -22.17 18.09
CA MET A 676 25.96 -22.47 17.90
C MET A 676 26.52 -21.83 16.63
N GLU A 677 27.83 -21.99 16.41
CA GLU A 677 28.52 -21.42 15.26
C GLU A 677 27.90 -21.87 13.93
N GLY A 678 27.91 -20.98 12.94
CA GLY A 678 27.35 -21.25 11.62
C GLY A 678 25.83 -21.15 11.54
N SER A 679 25.17 -20.45 12.48
CA SER A 679 23.69 -20.30 12.52
C SER A 679 22.95 -21.64 12.72
N LEU A 680 23.56 -22.54 13.49
CA LEU A 680 23.04 -23.88 13.77
C LEU A 680 22.55 -24.01 15.22
N TRP A 681 21.83 -25.09 15.52
CA TRP A 681 21.24 -25.35 16.82
C TRP A 681 21.77 -26.65 17.43
N LYS A 682 22.18 -26.64 18.71
CA LYS A 682 22.53 -27.86 19.47
C LYS A 682 21.52 -28.07 20.58
N ILE A 683 21.16 -29.32 20.82
CA ILE A 683 20.31 -29.70 21.95
C ILE A 683 21.08 -29.41 23.24
N LYS A 684 20.45 -28.66 24.14
CA LYS A 684 20.95 -28.36 25.48
C LYS A 684 20.31 -29.33 26.48
N SER A 685 21.07 -29.78 27.47
CA SER A 685 20.51 -30.61 28.54
C SER A 685 19.58 -29.78 29.41
N LEU A 686 18.39 -30.32 29.71
CA LEU A 686 17.39 -29.68 30.56
C LEU A 686 17.67 -29.96 32.03
N HIS A 687 17.78 -28.92 32.85
CA HIS A 687 17.96 -29.02 34.29
C HIS A 687 16.83 -28.31 35.02
N GLY A 688 15.63 -28.90 34.96
CA GLY A 688 14.48 -28.45 35.74
C GLY A 688 13.31 -27.88 34.94
N VAL A 689 13.29 -28.03 33.61
CA VAL A 689 12.09 -27.73 32.82
C VAL A 689 10.94 -28.66 33.24
N GLY A 690 9.89 -28.06 33.78
CA GLY A 690 8.66 -28.73 34.16
C GLY A 690 7.60 -28.55 33.08
N TYR A 691 6.82 -29.58 32.79
CA TYR A 691 5.70 -29.48 31.85
C TYR A 691 4.58 -30.45 32.24
N ASN A 692 3.34 -30.05 31.99
CA ASN A 692 2.18 -30.92 32.18
C ASN A 692 1.02 -30.50 31.26
N TYR A 693 0.22 -31.47 30.83
CA TYR A 693 -0.92 -31.24 29.94
C TYR A 693 -2.12 -32.09 30.35
N LYS A 694 -3.22 -31.43 30.73
CA LYS A 694 -4.54 -32.06 30.92
C LYS A 694 -5.65 -31.25 30.25
N SER A 695 -6.04 -30.12 30.84
CA SER A 695 -6.98 -29.16 30.22
C SER A 695 -6.25 -28.02 29.52
N VAL A 696 -5.09 -27.63 30.05
CA VAL A 696 -4.18 -26.62 29.49
C VAL A 696 -2.77 -27.19 29.49
N LEU A 697 -1.89 -26.65 28.65
CA LEU A 697 -0.48 -26.99 28.67
C LEU A 697 0.27 -25.95 29.50
N GLU A 698 0.89 -26.40 30.59
CA GLU A 698 1.68 -25.54 31.48
C GLU A 698 3.15 -25.94 31.43
N LEU A 699 4.03 -24.94 31.49
CA LEU A 699 5.47 -25.08 31.39
C LEU A 699 6.17 -24.17 32.40
N SER A 700 7.24 -24.68 33.01
CA SER A 700 8.22 -23.91 33.78
C SER A 700 9.59 -24.09 33.16
N VAL A 701 10.26 -22.98 32.83
CA VAL A 701 11.62 -22.98 32.28
C VAL A 701 12.53 -22.25 33.25
N PRO A 702 13.50 -22.93 33.88
CA PRO A 702 14.46 -22.27 34.75
C PRO A 702 15.27 -21.22 33.99
N PHE A 703 15.42 -20.02 34.55
CA PHE A 703 16.31 -18.99 33.98
C PHE A 703 17.77 -19.45 33.92
N ALA A 704 18.15 -20.40 34.78
CA ALA A 704 19.46 -21.04 34.73
C ALA A 704 19.66 -21.84 33.43
N ASP A 705 18.62 -22.48 32.90
CA ASP A 705 18.69 -23.23 31.63
C ASP A 705 18.80 -22.28 30.43
N LEU A 706 18.33 -21.03 30.57
CA LEU A 706 18.46 -19.96 29.58
C LEU A 706 19.75 -19.12 29.77
N ASP A 707 20.62 -19.48 30.71
CA ASP A 707 21.81 -18.73 31.11
C ASP A 707 21.54 -17.22 31.36
N LEU A 708 20.32 -16.86 31.77
CA LEU A 708 19.88 -15.46 31.91
C LEU A 708 20.32 -14.90 33.27
N PRO A 709 21.18 -13.88 33.36
CA PRO A 709 21.57 -13.30 34.64
C PRO A 709 20.41 -12.59 35.35
N LYS A 710 20.53 -12.39 36.65
CA LYS A 710 19.57 -11.57 37.41
C LYS A 710 19.60 -10.12 36.92
N GLY A 711 18.44 -9.45 36.94
CA GLY A 711 18.26 -8.07 36.48
C GLY A 711 18.17 -7.90 34.97
N HIS A 712 18.31 -8.99 34.20
CA HIS A 712 18.32 -8.94 32.74
C HIS A 712 16.96 -9.33 32.15
N GLU A 713 16.67 -8.78 30.98
CA GLU A 713 15.45 -9.03 30.23
C GLU A 713 15.63 -10.19 29.25
N VAL A 714 14.64 -11.08 29.21
CA VAL A 714 14.49 -12.07 28.15
C VAL A 714 13.29 -11.72 27.31
N HIS A 715 13.50 -11.69 26.01
CA HIS A 715 12.48 -11.54 25.01
C HIS A 715 12.12 -12.88 24.39
N PHE A 716 10.89 -13.04 23.93
CA PHE A 716 10.47 -14.26 23.26
C PHE A 716 9.28 -14.06 22.31
N ILE A 717 9.12 -15.05 21.43
CA ILE A 717 7.92 -15.24 20.61
C ILE A 717 7.42 -16.67 20.74
N VAL A 718 6.13 -16.86 20.50
CA VAL A 718 5.51 -18.18 20.40
C VAL A 718 5.20 -18.44 18.94
N VAL A 719 5.55 -19.64 18.47
CA VAL A 719 5.33 -20.05 17.09
C VAL A 719 4.58 -21.36 17.09
N THR A 720 3.56 -21.46 16.24
CA THR A 720 2.89 -22.74 15.98
C THR A 720 3.28 -23.23 14.59
N SER A 721 3.57 -24.53 14.49
CA SER A 721 3.81 -25.18 13.21
C SER A 721 3.02 -26.47 13.09
N LYS A 722 2.91 -26.93 11.84
CA LYS A 722 2.37 -28.24 11.49
C LYS A 722 3.40 -28.96 10.65
N THR A 723 3.96 -30.04 11.15
CA THR A 723 5.03 -30.79 10.46
C THR A 723 6.20 -29.90 10.06
N GLN A 724 6.66 -29.04 10.99
CA GLN A 724 7.71 -28.03 10.79
C GLN A 724 7.41 -26.97 9.71
N ILE A 725 6.17 -26.86 9.26
CA ILE A 725 5.71 -25.77 8.38
C ILE A 725 5.01 -24.73 9.24
N LEU A 726 5.48 -23.48 9.14
CA LEU A 726 4.95 -22.36 9.90
C LEU A 726 3.43 -22.23 9.73
N GLN A 727 2.71 -22.05 10.84
CA GLN A 727 1.27 -21.73 10.84
C GLN A 727 1.04 -20.31 11.35
N GLU A 728 1.62 -19.95 12.50
CA GLU A 728 1.38 -18.64 13.12
C GLU A 728 2.59 -18.23 13.98
N ILE A 729 2.89 -16.92 14.02
CA ILE A 729 3.85 -16.30 14.94
C ILE A 729 3.10 -15.34 15.85
N ILE A 730 3.39 -15.37 17.14
CA ILE A 730 2.64 -14.62 18.16
C ILE A 730 3.66 -13.99 19.14
N PRO A 731 3.79 -12.65 19.19
CA PRO A 731 3.24 -11.63 18.27
C PRO A 731 3.96 -11.61 16.91
N GLN A 732 3.31 -11.11 15.87
CA GLN A 732 3.92 -11.00 14.53
C GLN A 732 4.90 -9.82 14.39
N ASN A 733 4.69 -8.75 15.15
CA ASN A 733 5.36 -7.45 14.95
C ASN A 733 6.32 -7.05 16.07
N LYS A 734 6.33 -7.73 17.22
CA LYS A 734 7.24 -7.44 18.34
C LYS A 734 7.54 -8.67 19.18
N LEU A 735 8.66 -8.63 19.90
CA LEU A 735 8.97 -9.65 20.91
C LEU A 735 8.21 -9.34 22.21
N LEU A 736 7.72 -10.38 22.88
CA LEU A 736 7.27 -10.29 24.28
C LEU A 736 8.49 -10.26 25.19
N SER A 737 8.35 -9.79 26.42
CA SER A 737 9.47 -9.75 27.33
C SER A 737 9.11 -9.93 28.80
N VAL A 738 10.11 -10.36 29.55
CA VAL A 738 10.08 -10.57 31.00
C VAL A 738 11.46 -10.22 31.56
N VAL A 739 11.50 -9.54 32.70
CA VAL A 739 12.75 -9.24 33.43
C VAL A 739 12.96 -10.26 34.54
N ARG A 740 14.14 -10.90 34.60
CA ARG A 740 14.52 -11.74 35.73
C ARG A 740 14.78 -10.86 36.96
N PRO A 741 14.05 -11.02 38.08
CA PRO A 741 14.20 -10.12 39.22
C PRO A 741 15.55 -10.29 39.94
N ASP A 742 16.10 -9.18 40.45
CA ASP A 742 17.41 -9.12 41.11
C ASP A 742 17.46 -9.87 42.45
N CYS A 743 16.36 -9.90 43.19
CA CYS A 743 15.94 -10.79 44.29
C CYS A 743 14.51 -10.37 44.69
N ILE A 744 13.77 -11.25 45.38
CA ILE A 744 12.46 -10.91 45.97
C ILE A 744 12.65 -10.14 47.27
#